data_AF-A0A6M1T4B8-F1
#
_entry.id   AF-A0A6M1T4B8-F1
#
_cell.length_a   1.000
_cell.length_b   1.000
_cell.length_c   1.000
_cell.angle_alpha   90.00
_cell.angle_beta   90.00
_cell.angle_gamma   90.00
#
_symmetry.space_group_name_H-M   'P 1'
#
loop_
_entity.id
_entity.type
_entity.pdbx_description
1 polymer ?
#
loop_
_entity_poly.entity_id
_entity_poly.type
_entity_poly.pdbx_seq_one_letter_code
_entity_poly.pdbx_strand_id
1 'polypeptide(L)'
;MKTKLSALLLILFAVSTLPMAAQDNGSIVSETSYNGLKLRSVGPALTSGRIADIAIHPNDENTWYVAVGSGGVWKTKNAGTTWDTIFDNQSSYSIGSVTIDPNNPSTIWVGSGENVGGRHVGYGDGVYKSTDGGSSWKNMGLKDSEHISKIVVHPENSDIIWVAAQGPLWDKGGDRGLYKSTDGGQNWKKVLGDDEWVGVTDLVLDPRNPDRMYAATWQRHRTAAAYMGGGPGTGIYKSTDGGESWDEKKRGLPGSNMGKIGLAISPQKPDIVYAAITLDLTTGGVYKSDNRGASWKKMSNTVAGGTGPHYYQELYASPHHFGRIYLMDVRIEVSNDHGANFSNLQEKAKHSDSHAMAFRKDDPDYLLVGSDGGIYESFDHGDNWNFINNMPITQFYKVAVDDAKPFYNIYGGTQDNGSQTGPSRTDNEDGIRNADWSKTLFADGHDTATEPGNPNIFYAETQQGGLHRIDKTTGDQVYIQPQAGKDDESERFNWDAPVEISPHNPKKLLVASQRVWVSENRGNSWTAISEDLTLDQNRLKLPIMGKQRSWDNPWDMNAMSNFNTITSLAESPKKEGLIYAGTDDGRIQVTENGGESWREIELSDIDDVPSKAFINDIKADRFDVNTVYVAMDDHKNGDLNPYLIKSTDRGESWELISDDLPDRHLVWRVIQDHKDKDLLFAGTEFGIFFTVDGGENWQQLKGGVPTISFRDLEIQRDHNDLVGASFGRSFYILDDYSPLREVDDETLSQEAKLFTPRDTYWYIENSVVGSMGASHFKADNPPFGTVFTYYLKDSYKSLEAQRKKREQDLEKDEDVPFPGWDNLEKEMREQKPKVVITIKNEDGNVVNRVKGPATKGFHRVNWELQYPSKDVVEMEETPQGYFGGGFMATPGTYTATLSKVVRGEVTQLSDPVTFEVVPLRDGALEGASNEEVIAFREELEKFQQDLTQTTNSLQDAMNQVGAMQRALSRADQEAPDVYKRLNETRLQLKELNEQMNGSEAKQQVGQLGDEPSARSRLFVGYRALRTTYGPTEMHKDAIKTGKEELASFKKDLSKFTENVIPELKQAVQQAGAPPIEQN
;
A
#
# COMPACT_ATOMS: atom_id res chain seq x y z
N MET A 1 36.29 -80.96 -14.25
CA MET A 1 35.98 -80.73 -15.68
C MET A 1 34.46 -80.72 -15.79
N LYS A 2 33.85 -79.66 -16.35
CA LYS A 2 32.46 -79.16 -16.18
C LYS A 2 32.29 -78.45 -14.81
N THR A 3 32.01 -77.16 -14.68
CA THR A 3 31.43 -76.12 -15.56
C THR A 3 32.00 -74.76 -15.15
N LYS A 4 32.62 -74.05 -16.10
CA LYS A 4 33.06 -72.64 -15.99
C LYS A 4 32.12 -71.82 -16.86
N LEU A 5 31.22 -71.05 -16.26
CA LEU A 5 30.57 -69.84 -16.78
C LEU A 5 29.74 -69.29 -15.61
N SER A 6 30.02 -68.05 -15.17
CA SER A 6 29.26 -67.21 -14.21
C SER A 6 30.16 -66.51 -13.17
N ALA A 7 31.21 -65.81 -13.61
CA ALA A 7 31.98 -64.95 -12.70
C ALA A 7 32.61 -63.72 -13.40
N LEU A 8 31.99 -63.22 -14.49
CA LEU A 8 32.50 -62.04 -15.22
C LEU A 8 31.39 -61.06 -15.64
N LEU A 9 30.35 -60.92 -14.81
CA LEU A 9 29.22 -59.99 -15.07
C LEU A 9 28.71 -59.30 -13.80
N LEU A 10 29.57 -59.12 -12.79
CA LEU A 10 29.21 -58.55 -11.49
C LEU A 10 30.25 -57.57 -10.92
N ILE A 11 31.10 -56.99 -11.79
CA ILE A 11 32.05 -55.91 -11.45
C ILE A 11 31.97 -54.80 -12.52
N LEU A 12 30.75 -54.40 -12.87
CA LEU A 12 30.51 -53.24 -13.76
C LEU A 12 29.21 -52.47 -13.41
N PHE A 13 28.70 -52.64 -12.19
CA PHE A 13 27.50 -51.94 -11.68
C PHE A 13 27.69 -51.51 -10.22
N ALA A 14 28.85 -50.94 -9.91
CA ALA A 14 29.16 -50.45 -8.56
C ALA A 14 30.11 -49.24 -8.59
N VAL A 15 29.81 -48.26 -9.45
CA VAL A 15 30.29 -46.86 -9.31
C VAL A 15 29.17 -45.96 -9.84
N SER A 16 28.90 -44.88 -9.10
CA SER A 16 27.95 -43.77 -9.33
C SER A 16 26.45 -44.04 -9.16
N THR A 17 26.02 -44.20 -7.90
CA THR A 17 24.80 -43.56 -7.41
C THR A 17 25.21 -42.60 -6.30
N LEU A 18 25.73 -41.44 -6.70
CA LEU A 18 25.65 -40.26 -5.84
C LEU A 18 24.17 -39.85 -5.83
N PRO A 19 23.57 -39.51 -4.68
CA PRO A 19 22.32 -38.76 -4.71
C PRO A 19 22.62 -37.49 -5.52
N MET A 20 21.90 -37.32 -6.63
CA MET A 20 21.72 -35.99 -7.21
C MET A 20 20.96 -35.20 -6.14
N ALA A 21 21.69 -34.63 -5.18
CA ALA A 21 21.29 -33.35 -4.66
C ALA A 21 21.19 -32.47 -5.91
N ALA A 22 20.01 -31.91 -6.18
CA ALA A 22 19.92 -30.77 -7.07
C ALA A 22 21.00 -29.80 -6.59
N GLN A 23 22.04 -29.62 -7.40
CA GLN A 23 22.96 -28.53 -7.21
C GLN A 23 22.12 -27.30 -7.54
N ASP A 24 21.55 -26.71 -6.50
CA ASP A 24 21.04 -25.36 -6.52
C ASP A 24 22.23 -24.46 -6.87
N ASN A 25 22.46 -24.26 -8.16
CA ASN A 25 23.37 -23.25 -8.68
C ASN A 25 22.60 -21.93 -8.67
N GLY A 26 22.11 -21.50 -7.49
CA GLY A 26 21.18 -20.40 -7.33
C GLY A 26 21.53 -19.23 -8.25
N SER A 27 20.58 -18.86 -9.12
CA SER A 27 20.73 -17.73 -10.04
C SER A 27 20.95 -16.45 -9.22
N ILE A 28 21.80 -15.53 -9.72
CA ILE A 28 22.05 -14.24 -9.08
C ILE A 28 20.75 -13.43 -9.04
N VAL A 29 19.86 -13.64 -10.00
CA VAL A 29 18.50 -13.07 -10.04
C VAL A 29 17.74 -13.42 -8.76
N SER A 30 17.63 -14.70 -8.41
CA SER A 30 16.89 -15.18 -7.24
C SER A 30 17.48 -14.71 -5.90
N GLU A 31 18.81 -14.51 -5.83
CA GLU A 31 19.49 -14.00 -4.63
C GLU A 31 19.47 -12.47 -4.51
N THR A 32 19.02 -11.75 -5.54
CA THR A 32 19.09 -10.29 -5.59
C THR A 32 17.96 -9.63 -4.81
N SER A 33 18.31 -8.58 -4.05
CA SER A 33 17.32 -7.76 -3.36
C SER A 33 16.75 -6.68 -4.27
N TYR A 34 15.45 -6.78 -4.57
CA TYR A 34 14.68 -5.81 -5.35
C TYR A 34 14.02 -4.71 -4.50
N ASN A 35 14.30 -4.61 -3.20
CA ASN A 35 13.66 -3.66 -2.27
C ASN A 35 13.79 -2.16 -2.65
N GLY A 36 14.73 -1.80 -3.54
CA GLY A 36 14.84 -0.44 -4.09
C GLY A 36 13.77 -0.10 -5.13
N LEU A 37 13.14 -1.11 -5.73
CA LEU A 37 11.98 -0.99 -6.61
C LEU A 37 10.71 -0.96 -5.76
N LYS A 38 10.43 0.21 -5.17
CA LYS A 38 9.31 0.38 -4.25
C LYS A 38 8.00 0.58 -4.99
N LEU A 39 6.99 -0.17 -4.59
CA LEU A 39 5.58 0.13 -4.84
C LEU A 39 5.17 1.34 -4.00
N ARG A 40 4.51 2.30 -4.64
CA ARG A 40 3.99 3.52 -4.02
C ARG A 40 2.49 3.39 -3.87
N SER A 41 1.98 3.53 -2.64
CA SER A 41 0.53 3.63 -2.43
C SER A 41 0.01 4.93 -3.03
N VAL A 42 -1.13 4.87 -3.71
CA VAL A 42 -1.78 6.05 -4.31
C VAL A 42 -3.17 6.33 -3.73
N GLY A 43 -3.51 5.64 -2.64
CA GLY A 43 -4.84 5.66 -2.05
C GLY A 43 -5.88 5.02 -2.99
N PRO A 44 -7.16 5.45 -2.91
CA PRO A 44 -7.70 6.51 -2.07
C PRO A 44 -8.01 6.08 -0.63
N ALA A 45 -8.37 7.06 0.21
CA ALA A 45 -9.14 6.89 1.45
C ALA A 45 -10.52 7.60 1.36
N LEU A 46 -10.98 7.85 0.12
CA LEU A 46 -12.22 8.57 -0.22
C LEU A 46 -13.43 7.90 0.44
N THR A 47 -13.52 6.59 0.24
CA THR A 47 -14.21 5.67 1.13
C THR A 47 -13.12 4.82 1.78
N SER A 48 -13.37 4.33 2.99
CA SER A 48 -12.48 3.33 3.59
C SER A 48 -12.99 1.94 3.20
N GLY A 49 -12.76 0.93 4.02
CA GLY A 49 -13.14 -0.45 3.77
C GLY A 49 -13.53 -1.12 5.09
N ARG A 50 -13.72 -2.45 5.04
CA ARG A 50 -14.32 -3.19 6.15
C ARG A 50 -13.52 -3.18 7.45
N ILE A 51 -14.23 -2.81 8.51
CA ILE A 51 -13.77 -2.90 9.90
C ILE A 51 -14.43 -4.10 10.58
N ALA A 52 -13.62 -5.06 11.03
CA ALA A 52 -14.12 -6.28 11.67
C ALA A 52 -14.33 -6.11 13.19
N ASP A 53 -13.43 -5.39 13.87
CA ASP A 53 -13.47 -5.24 15.33
C ASP A 53 -12.74 -3.96 15.77
N ILE A 54 -13.13 -3.41 16.93
CA ILE A 54 -12.58 -2.16 17.48
C ILE A 54 -12.40 -2.30 19.00
N ALA A 55 -11.19 -1.99 19.48
CA ALA A 55 -10.89 -1.91 20.91
C ALA A 55 -10.42 -0.51 21.31
N ILE A 56 -11.17 0.15 22.19
CA ILE A 56 -10.78 1.43 22.82
C ILE A 56 -9.96 1.12 24.08
N HIS A 57 -8.82 1.80 24.25
CA HIS A 57 -7.96 1.61 25.40
C HIS A 57 -8.68 2.02 26.71
N PRO A 58 -8.66 1.18 27.76
CA PRO A 58 -9.54 1.34 28.92
C PRO A 58 -9.25 2.56 29.79
N ASN A 59 -8.03 3.13 29.69
CA ASN A 59 -7.59 4.28 30.49
C ASN A 59 -7.26 5.53 29.64
N ASP A 60 -7.41 5.44 28.31
CA ASP A 60 -7.14 6.55 27.39
C ASP A 60 -8.03 6.40 26.16
N GLU A 61 -9.15 7.11 26.16
CA GLU A 61 -10.16 7.00 25.11
C GLU A 61 -9.71 7.60 23.76
N ASN A 62 -8.50 8.18 23.67
CA ASN A 62 -7.90 8.59 22.40
C ASN A 62 -7.12 7.48 21.71
N THR A 63 -6.81 6.39 22.42
CA THR A 63 -6.05 5.27 21.88
C THR A 63 -6.97 4.14 21.47
N TRP A 64 -6.99 3.82 20.17
CA TRP A 64 -7.82 2.73 19.61
C TRP A 64 -6.95 1.74 18.84
N TYR A 65 -7.40 0.49 18.83
CA TYR A 65 -6.90 -0.57 17.97
C TYR A 65 -8.05 -1.03 17.09
N VAL A 66 -7.80 -1.10 15.78
CA VAL A 66 -8.81 -1.40 14.77
C VAL A 66 -8.35 -2.60 13.97
N ALA A 67 -9.16 -3.67 13.98
CA ALA A 67 -9.00 -4.82 13.13
C ALA A 67 -9.69 -4.55 11.79
N VAL A 68 -8.92 -4.56 10.71
CA VAL A 68 -9.43 -4.39 9.35
C VAL A 68 -9.58 -5.78 8.74
N GLY A 69 -10.76 -6.09 8.18
CA GLY A 69 -11.07 -7.43 7.66
C GLY A 69 -10.08 -7.90 6.59
N SER A 70 -9.50 -6.96 5.83
CA SER A 70 -8.45 -7.23 4.82
C SER A 70 -7.39 -6.12 4.77
N GLY A 71 -6.81 -5.71 5.89
CA GLY A 71 -5.86 -4.58 5.85
C GLY A 71 -4.97 -4.42 7.09
N GLY A 72 -4.79 -5.51 7.85
CA GLY A 72 -3.99 -5.54 9.07
C GLY A 72 -4.64 -4.86 10.27
N VAL A 73 -3.81 -4.43 11.22
CA VAL A 73 -4.24 -3.77 12.45
C VAL A 73 -3.71 -2.35 12.47
N TRP A 74 -4.61 -1.41 12.79
CA TRP A 74 -4.33 0.02 12.83
C TRP A 74 -4.45 0.54 14.25
N LYS A 75 -3.57 1.48 14.61
CA LYS A 75 -3.55 2.12 15.91
C LYS A 75 -3.65 3.62 15.76
N THR A 76 -4.47 4.26 16.59
CA THR A 76 -4.44 5.71 16.79
C THR A 76 -4.14 6.02 18.26
N LYS A 77 -3.64 7.22 18.54
CA LYS A 77 -3.42 7.76 19.90
C LYS A 77 -4.10 9.13 20.08
N ASN A 78 -4.89 9.55 19.09
CA ASN A 78 -5.51 10.87 19.01
C ASN A 78 -6.90 10.78 18.34
N ALA A 79 -7.65 9.74 18.70
CA ALA A 79 -9.04 9.54 18.29
C ALA A 79 -9.24 9.58 16.76
N GLY A 80 -8.34 8.91 16.02
CA GLY A 80 -8.45 8.76 14.56
C GLY A 80 -7.94 9.95 13.74
N THR A 81 -7.37 10.98 14.38
CA THR A 81 -6.74 12.10 13.65
C THR A 81 -5.56 11.61 12.80
N THR A 82 -4.74 10.71 13.35
CA THR A 82 -3.65 10.04 12.63
C THR A 82 -3.58 8.56 13.01
N TRP A 83 -2.95 7.75 12.16
CA TRP A 83 -2.86 6.31 12.36
C TRP A 83 -1.46 5.74 12.10
N ASP A 84 -1.13 4.68 12.85
CA ASP A 84 0.02 3.82 12.64
C ASP A 84 -0.47 2.44 12.17
N THR A 85 0.13 1.88 11.12
CA THR A 85 -0.04 0.45 10.78
C THR A 85 0.91 -0.39 11.60
N ILE A 86 0.36 -1.30 12.41
CA ILE A 86 1.13 -2.03 13.42
C ILE A 86 1.26 -3.53 13.09
N PHE A 87 0.76 -3.98 11.94
CA PHE A 87 0.70 -5.41 11.57
C PHE A 87 1.24 -5.72 10.16
N ASP A 88 1.78 -4.73 9.44
CA ASP A 88 2.14 -4.82 8.02
C ASP A 88 3.18 -5.90 7.66
N ASN A 89 3.99 -6.33 8.64
CA ASN A 89 5.07 -7.31 8.45
C ASN A 89 4.72 -8.72 8.96
N GLN A 90 3.47 -8.98 9.34
CA GLN A 90 3.03 -10.32 9.74
C GLN A 90 2.63 -11.16 8.52
N SER A 91 2.49 -12.47 8.70
CA SER A 91 2.14 -13.42 7.62
C SER A 91 0.67 -13.38 7.21
N SER A 92 -0.20 -12.74 7.98
CA SER A 92 -1.61 -12.55 7.63
C SER A 92 -1.97 -11.07 7.61
N TYR A 93 -2.84 -10.69 6.66
CA TYR A 93 -3.39 -9.35 6.53
C TYR A 93 -4.89 -9.28 6.89
N SER A 94 -5.58 -10.42 6.95
CA SER A 94 -6.99 -10.51 7.28
C SER A 94 -7.15 -10.66 8.79
N ILE A 95 -7.97 -9.82 9.42
CA ILE A 95 -8.10 -9.77 10.88
C ILE A 95 -9.58 -9.84 11.26
N GLY A 96 -9.92 -10.78 12.16
CA GLY A 96 -11.29 -10.99 12.64
C GLY A 96 -11.56 -10.44 14.05
N SER A 97 -10.53 -10.27 14.89
CA SER A 97 -10.70 -9.77 16.25
C SER A 97 -9.46 -9.07 16.81
N VAL A 98 -9.68 -8.05 17.63
CA VAL A 98 -8.63 -7.38 18.42
C VAL A 98 -9.07 -7.22 19.87
N THR A 99 -8.19 -7.54 20.81
CA THR A 99 -8.52 -7.51 22.24
C THR A 99 -7.36 -6.95 23.05
N ILE A 100 -7.67 -6.04 23.96
CA ILE A 100 -6.72 -5.49 24.93
C ILE A 100 -6.81 -6.31 26.22
N ASP A 101 -5.67 -6.71 26.77
CA ASP A 101 -5.64 -7.35 28.09
C ASP A 101 -6.08 -6.35 29.17
N PRO A 102 -7.15 -6.64 29.95
CA PRO A 102 -7.66 -5.72 30.96
C PRO A 102 -6.70 -5.50 32.14
N ASN A 103 -5.77 -6.44 32.39
CA ASN A 103 -4.79 -6.34 33.48
C ASN A 103 -3.51 -5.62 33.05
N ASN A 104 -3.20 -5.63 31.76
CA ASN A 104 -2.04 -4.95 31.19
C ASN A 104 -2.37 -4.40 29.79
N PRO A 105 -2.85 -3.15 29.68
CA PRO A 105 -3.24 -2.57 28.40
C PRO A 105 -2.14 -2.40 27.34
N SER A 106 -0.88 -2.68 27.67
CA SER A 106 0.20 -2.80 26.67
C SER A 106 0.23 -4.16 25.96
N THR A 107 -0.51 -5.14 26.48
CA THR A 107 -0.67 -6.46 25.87
C THR A 107 -1.90 -6.48 24.98
N ILE A 108 -1.67 -6.73 23.69
CA ILE A 108 -2.70 -6.76 22.65
C ILE A 108 -2.73 -8.15 22.04
N TRP A 109 -3.93 -8.69 21.89
CA TRP A 109 -4.19 -9.96 21.21
C TRP A 109 -4.94 -9.71 19.92
N VAL A 110 -4.53 -10.42 18.86
CA VAL A 110 -5.11 -10.29 17.52
C VAL A 110 -5.45 -11.68 17.01
N GLY A 111 -6.67 -11.86 16.53
CA GLY A 111 -7.12 -13.05 15.83
C GLY A 111 -7.10 -12.81 14.33
N SER A 112 -6.27 -13.56 13.61
CA SER A 112 -6.24 -13.47 12.14
C SER A 112 -7.41 -14.24 11.51
N GLY A 113 -7.75 -13.82 10.29
CA GLY A 113 -8.89 -14.31 9.50
C GLY A 113 -10.21 -13.67 9.91
N GLU A 114 -10.88 -13.03 8.94
CA GLU A 114 -12.17 -12.40 9.13
C GLU A 114 -13.24 -13.42 9.56
N ASN A 115 -14.13 -13.07 10.48
CA ASN A 115 -15.03 -13.99 11.18
C ASN A 115 -16.44 -14.10 10.55
N VAL A 116 -16.61 -13.65 9.31
CA VAL A 116 -17.87 -13.75 8.55
C VAL A 116 -17.86 -14.97 7.62
N GLY A 117 -19.02 -15.34 7.07
CA GLY A 117 -19.17 -16.46 6.12
C GLY A 117 -19.10 -16.07 4.64
N GLY A 118 -18.50 -14.92 4.32
CA GLY A 118 -18.49 -14.32 2.97
C GLY A 118 -17.60 -15.07 1.97
N ARG A 119 -17.78 -14.82 0.66
CA ARG A 119 -16.95 -15.43 -0.41
C ARG A 119 -15.57 -14.79 -0.58
N HIS A 120 -15.44 -13.53 -0.15
CA HIS A 120 -14.27 -12.70 -0.38
C HIS A 120 -13.34 -12.62 0.83
N VAL A 121 -13.67 -13.31 1.93
CA VAL A 121 -12.92 -13.24 3.19
C VAL A 121 -11.53 -13.82 3.01
N GLY A 122 -10.52 -13.12 3.54
CA GLY A 122 -9.17 -13.66 3.65
C GLY A 122 -9.07 -14.66 4.81
N TYR A 123 -8.14 -15.60 4.69
CA TYR A 123 -7.84 -16.56 5.76
C TYR A 123 -6.66 -16.08 6.62
N GLY A 124 -6.70 -16.49 7.88
CA GLY A 124 -5.66 -16.25 8.88
C GLY A 124 -4.74 -17.45 9.11
N ASP A 125 -3.76 -17.25 9.98
CA ASP A 125 -2.81 -18.25 10.47
C ASP A 125 -2.70 -18.26 12.00
N GLY A 126 -3.80 -17.94 12.68
CA GLY A 126 -3.97 -18.09 14.13
C GLY A 126 -3.94 -16.81 14.94
N VAL A 127 -3.43 -16.92 16.17
CA VAL A 127 -3.51 -15.88 17.19
C VAL A 127 -2.17 -15.19 17.37
N TYR A 128 -2.16 -13.86 17.47
CA TYR A 128 -0.97 -13.06 17.69
C TYR A 128 -1.05 -12.32 19.04
N LYS A 129 0.13 -12.14 19.65
CA LYS A 129 0.30 -11.38 20.88
C LYS A 129 1.39 -10.32 20.70
N SER A 130 1.08 -9.10 21.12
CA SER A 130 2.05 -8.04 21.36
C SER A 130 2.08 -7.72 22.86
N THR A 131 3.24 -7.39 23.42
CA THR A 131 3.40 -6.94 24.81
C THR A 131 3.92 -5.51 24.93
N ASP A 132 4.05 -4.81 23.79
CA ASP A 132 4.61 -3.46 23.67
C ASP A 132 3.66 -2.52 22.89
N GLY A 133 2.36 -2.77 23.03
CA GLY A 133 1.30 -1.95 22.46
C GLY A 133 1.20 -2.01 20.94
N GLY A 134 1.68 -3.08 20.31
CA GLY A 134 1.64 -3.35 18.87
C GLY A 134 2.94 -3.11 18.12
N SER A 135 4.05 -2.83 18.81
CA SER A 135 5.34 -2.53 18.14
C SER A 135 6.04 -3.81 17.65
N SER A 136 5.83 -4.93 18.35
CA SER A 136 6.26 -6.26 17.94
C SER A 136 5.20 -7.32 18.24
N TRP A 137 5.22 -8.41 17.47
CA TRP A 137 4.23 -9.47 17.53
C TRP A 137 4.87 -10.85 17.56
N LYS A 138 4.16 -11.78 18.19
CA LYS A 138 4.47 -13.21 18.16
C LYS A 138 3.20 -13.99 17.81
N ASN A 139 3.28 -14.86 16.82
CA ASN A 139 2.25 -15.86 16.56
C ASN A 139 2.28 -16.91 17.70
N MET A 140 1.12 -17.11 18.33
CA MET A 140 0.90 -17.92 19.52
C MET A 140 0.23 -19.27 19.21
N GLY A 141 0.10 -19.65 17.94
CA GLY A 141 -0.50 -20.92 17.51
C GLY A 141 -1.94 -20.80 17.03
N LEU A 142 -2.63 -21.95 16.95
CA LEU A 142 -3.91 -22.12 16.25
C LEU A 142 -3.80 -21.80 14.76
N LYS A 143 -2.72 -22.27 14.12
CA LYS A 143 -2.34 -21.91 12.76
C LYS A 143 -3.33 -22.39 11.70
N ASP A 144 -4.06 -23.46 11.99
CA ASP A 144 -5.04 -24.04 11.08
C ASP A 144 -6.47 -23.58 11.41
N SER A 145 -6.60 -22.50 12.19
CA SER A 145 -7.90 -21.96 12.61
C SER A 145 -8.61 -21.21 11.49
N GLU A 146 -7.84 -20.60 10.59
CA GLU A 146 -8.21 -19.70 9.48
C GLU A 146 -9.09 -18.49 9.82
N HIS A 147 -9.94 -18.56 10.84
CA HIS A 147 -10.91 -17.55 11.20
C HIS A 147 -11.10 -17.51 12.72
N ILE A 148 -10.53 -16.48 13.36
CA ILE A 148 -10.70 -16.21 14.79
C ILE A 148 -11.77 -15.15 15.00
N SER A 149 -12.86 -15.55 15.66
CA SER A 149 -14.02 -14.67 15.86
C SER A 149 -13.95 -13.83 17.13
N LYS A 150 -13.29 -14.33 18.17
CA LYS A 150 -13.22 -13.65 19.46
C LYS A 150 -12.06 -14.15 20.30
N ILE A 151 -11.41 -13.23 20.99
CA ILE A 151 -10.42 -13.52 22.03
C ILE A 151 -10.92 -12.91 23.34
N VAL A 152 -10.85 -13.66 24.43
CA VAL A 152 -11.19 -13.13 25.76
C VAL A 152 -10.07 -13.43 26.73
N VAL A 153 -9.55 -12.40 27.39
CA VAL A 153 -8.57 -12.52 28.46
C VAL A 153 -9.29 -12.48 29.81
N HIS A 154 -8.90 -13.34 30.75
CA HIS A 154 -9.49 -13.37 32.08
C HIS A 154 -9.28 -12.03 32.81
N PRO A 155 -10.33 -11.46 33.45
CA PRO A 155 -10.33 -10.08 33.95
C PRO A 155 -9.35 -9.83 35.10
N GLU A 156 -8.85 -10.87 35.75
CA GLU A 156 -7.92 -10.81 36.88
C GLU A 156 -6.63 -11.64 36.67
N ASN A 157 -6.46 -12.29 35.51
CA ASN A 157 -5.31 -13.16 35.25
C ASN A 157 -4.97 -13.24 33.75
N SER A 158 -3.97 -12.48 33.32
CA SER A 158 -3.51 -12.42 31.93
C SER A 158 -3.05 -13.77 31.32
N ASP A 159 -2.76 -14.78 32.13
CA ASP A 159 -2.32 -16.09 31.63
C ASP A 159 -3.49 -16.98 31.19
N ILE A 160 -4.72 -16.64 31.59
CA ILE A 160 -5.92 -17.38 31.20
C ILE A 160 -6.60 -16.67 30.03
N ILE A 161 -6.61 -17.33 28.87
CA ILE A 161 -7.17 -16.79 27.63
C ILE A 161 -8.10 -17.84 27.01
N TRP A 162 -9.20 -17.37 26.42
CA TRP A 162 -10.06 -18.18 25.57
C TRP A 162 -10.11 -17.62 24.15
N VAL A 163 -10.12 -18.52 23.18
CA VAL A 163 -10.15 -18.18 21.74
C VAL A 163 -11.29 -18.94 21.08
N ALA A 164 -12.24 -18.19 20.52
CA ALA A 164 -13.34 -18.71 19.71
C ALA A 164 -12.88 -18.82 18.25
N ALA A 165 -12.47 -20.02 17.85
CA ALA A 165 -12.05 -20.33 16.49
C ALA A 165 -13.22 -20.97 15.72
N GLN A 166 -13.60 -20.35 14.60
CA GLN A 166 -14.66 -20.88 13.75
C GLN A 166 -14.16 -22.06 12.90
N GLY A 167 -12.86 -22.10 12.61
CA GLY A 167 -12.25 -23.07 11.71
C GLY A 167 -12.34 -22.66 10.24
N PRO A 168 -11.67 -23.44 9.36
CA PRO A 168 -11.73 -23.26 7.92
C PRO A 168 -13.17 -23.14 7.41
N LEU A 169 -13.40 -22.18 6.51
CA LEU A 169 -14.70 -21.92 5.91
C LEU A 169 -15.01 -22.91 4.78
N TRP A 170 -13.99 -23.28 4.02
CA TRP A 170 -14.07 -24.04 2.77
C TRP A 170 -13.72 -25.53 2.92
N ASP A 171 -13.26 -25.95 4.10
CA ASP A 171 -12.98 -27.35 4.40
C ASP A 171 -13.35 -27.72 5.85
N LYS A 172 -13.36 -29.02 6.12
CA LYS A 172 -13.51 -29.58 7.47
C LYS A 172 -12.19 -29.56 8.25
N GLY A 173 -12.29 -29.73 9.57
CA GLY A 173 -11.10 -29.86 10.42
C GLY A 173 -10.48 -28.53 10.81
N GLY A 174 -9.15 -28.47 10.81
CA GLY A 174 -8.38 -27.32 11.31
C GLY A 174 -8.50 -27.10 12.82
N ASP A 175 -7.94 -25.99 13.30
CA ASP A 175 -8.01 -25.57 14.69
C ASP A 175 -9.37 -24.91 15.00
N ARG A 176 -10.48 -25.64 14.82
CA ARG A 176 -11.84 -25.15 15.13
C ARG A 176 -12.29 -25.49 16.54
N GLY A 177 -13.10 -24.63 17.14
CA GLY A 177 -13.70 -24.80 18.46
C GLY A 177 -13.35 -23.67 19.43
N LEU A 178 -13.63 -23.88 20.72
CA LEU A 178 -13.16 -23.00 21.78
C LEU A 178 -11.87 -23.56 22.36
N TYR A 179 -10.83 -22.75 22.37
CA TYR A 179 -9.55 -23.08 22.97
C TYR A 179 -9.35 -22.29 24.25
N LYS A 180 -8.73 -22.92 25.24
CA LYS A 180 -8.31 -22.30 26.50
C LYS A 180 -6.80 -22.43 26.65
N SER A 181 -6.16 -21.35 27.07
CA SER A 181 -4.79 -21.34 27.58
C SER A 181 -4.80 -20.94 29.05
N THR A 182 -3.81 -21.42 29.81
CA THR A 182 -3.57 -21.07 31.22
C THR A 182 -2.12 -20.66 31.48
N ASP A 183 -1.35 -20.43 30.42
CA ASP A 183 0.08 -20.11 30.44
C ASP A 183 0.43 -18.94 29.51
N GLY A 184 -0.53 -18.03 29.29
CA GLY A 184 -0.32 -16.82 28.51
C GLY A 184 -0.27 -17.06 27.00
N GLY A 185 -0.93 -18.13 26.52
CA GLY A 185 -1.06 -18.53 25.11
C GLY A 185 0.03 -19.44 24.58
N GLN A 186 0.87 -20.03 25.45
CA GLN A 186 1.94 -20.93 25.02
C GLN A 186 1.39 -22.30 24.61
N ASN A 187 0.37 -22.77 25.31
CA ASN A 187 -0.34 -24.00 24.99
C ASN A 187 -1.85 -23.76 24.95
N TRP A 188 -2.53 -24.47 24.05
CA TRP A 188 -3.97 -24.40 23.83
C TRP A 188 -4.63 -25.75 24.02
N LYS A 189 -5.72 -25.79 24.78
CA LYS A 189 -6.58 -26.96 24.96
C LYS A 189 -7.94 -26.68 24.33
N LYS A 190 -8.37 -27.51 23.38
CA LYS A 190 -9.75 -27.49 22.88
C LYS A 190 -10.69 -27.91 24.02
N VAL A 191 -11.67 -27.07 24.35
CA VAL A 191 -12.63 -27.30 25.46
C VAL A 191 -14.09 -27.38 25.01
N LEU A 192 -14.41 -26.96 23.78
CA LEU A 192 -15.73 -27.08 23.16
C LEU A 192 -15.61 -27.11 21.63
N GLY A 193 -16.51 -27.82 20.94
CA GLY A 193 -16.53 -27.96 19.47
C GLY A 193 -16.34 -29.42 19.03
N ASP A 194 -16.20 -29.62 17.72
CA ASP A 194 -15.83 -30.91 17.14
C ASP A 194 -14.55 -30.82 16.29
N ASP A 195 -14.24 -31.89 15.57
CA ASP A 195 -13.05 -31.99 14.71
C ASP A 195 -13.38 -31.87 13.22
N GLU A 196 -14.62 -31.56 12.83
CA GLU A 196 -14.99 -31.48 11.42
C GLU A 196 -15.68 -30.17 11.04
N TRP A 197 -16.82 -29.82 11.63
CA TRP A 197 -17.69 -28.76 11.11
C TRP A 197 -18.11 -27.72 12.15
N VAL A 198 -17.91 -27.99 13.44
CA VAL A 198 -18.46 -27.22 14.57
C VAL A 198 -17.35 -26.43 15.27
N GLY A 199 -17.24 -25.16 14.92
CA GLY A 199 -16.41 -24.18 15.63
C GLY A 199 -17.16 -23.42 16.72
N VAL A 200 -16.54 -22.39 17.29
CA VAL A 200 -17.20 -21.44 18.21
C VAL A 200 -17.13 -20.04 17.61
N THR A 201 -18.27 -19.35 17.60
CA THR A 201 -18.40 -18.02 16.97
C THR A 201 -18.52 -16.87 17.97
N ASP A 202 -18.88 -17.16 19.22
CA ASP A 202 -19.00 -16.12 20.25
C ASP A 202 -18.84 -16.70 21.66
N LEU A 203 -18.38 -15.85 22.58
CA LEU A 203 -18.14 -16.11 23.99
C LEU A 203 -18.41 -14.85 24.81
N VAL A 204 -19.20 -14.97 25.88
CA VAL A 204 -19.42 -13.89 26.86
C VAL A 204 -19.24 -14.41 28.29
N LEU A 205 -18.59 -13.60 29.13
CA LEU A 205 -18.30 -13.90 30.54
C LEU A 205 -19.25 -13.11 31.45
N ASP A 206 -19.62 -13.68 32.59
CA ASP A 206 -20.23 -12.91 33.68
C ASP A 206 -19.14 -12.05 34.34
N PRO A 207 -19.18 -10.71 34.26
CA PRO A 207 -18.11 -9.85 34.77
C PRO A 207 -17.97 -9.91 36.31
N ARG A 208 -18.93 -10.53 37.00
CA ARG A 208 -18.89 -10.73 38.46
C ARG A 208 -18.27 -12.07 38.85
N ASN A 209 -18.18 -13.01 37.90
CA ASN A 209 -17.63 -14.34 38.09
C ASN A 209 -17.18 -14.92 36.73
N PRO A 210 -15.90 -14.80 36.38
CA PRO A 210 -15.38 -15.26 35.08
C PRO A 210 -15.46 -16.78 34.88
N ASP A 211 -15.66 -17.59 35.93
CA ASP A 211 -15.93 -19.03 35.76
C ASP A 211 -17.29 -19.31 35.12
N ARG A 212 -18.21 -18.33 35.18
CA ARG A 212 -19.51 -18.40 34.52
C ARG A 212 -19.45 -17.74 33.16
N MET A 213 -19.54 -18.55 32.12
CA MET A 213 -19.46 -18.11 30.73
C MET A 213 -20.47 -18.82 29.85
N TYR A 214 -20.75 -18.20 28.70
CA TYR A 214 -21.69 -18.69 27.69
C TYR A 214 -21.00 -18.66 26.34
N ALA A 215 -21.04 -19.79 25.63
CA ALA A 215 -20.42 -19.93 24.32
C ALA A 215 -21.47 -20.35 23.29
N ALA A 216 -21.30 -19.89 22.06
CA ALA A 216 -22.10 -20.29 20.91
C ALA A 216 -21.25 -21.11 19.94
N THR A 217 -21.58 -22.40 19.78
CA THR A 217 -20.99 -23.19 18.69
C THR A 217 -21.67 -22.86 17.38
N TRP A 218 -20.93 -22.94 16.28
CA TRP A 218 -21.44 -22.70 14.94
C TRP A 218 -20.98 -23.79 13.98
N GLN A 219 -21.95 -24.54 13.44
CA GLN A 219 -21.71 -25.46 12.35
C GLN A 219 -21.83 -24.73 11.01
N ARG A 220 -20.77 -24.69 10.19
CA ARG A 220 -20.79 -24.02 8.89
C ARG A 220 -19.90 -24.69 7.84
N HIS A 221 -20.22 -24.47 6.58
CA HIS A 221 -19.38 -24.83 5.43
C HIS A 221 -19.78 -24.03 4.20
N ARG A 222 -18.79 -23.64 3.39
CA ARG A 222 -18.98 -22.99 2.10
C ARG A 222 -18.32 -23.79 0.99
N THR A 223 -18.95 -23.80 -0.18
CA THR A 223 -18.36 -24.22 -1.45
C THR A 223 -18.56 -23.11 -2.48
N ALA A 224 -17.92 -23.19 -3.65
CA ALA A 224 -18.18 -22.26 -4.75
C ALA A 224 -19.68 -22.19 -5.10
N ALA A 225 -20.39 -23.32 -5.00
CA ALA A 225 -21.78 -23.44 -5.39
C ALA A 225 -22.79 -23.01 -4.31
N ALA A 226 -22.49 -23.25 -3.02
CA ALA A 226 -23.46 -23.05 -1.94
C ALA A 226 -22.85 -22.76 -0.57
N TYR A 227 -23.66 -22.18 0.33
CA TYR A 227 -23.30 -21.93 1.71
C TYR A 227 -24.36 -22.47 2.67
N MET A 228 -23.90 -23.18 3.70
CA MET A 228 -24.75 -23.72 4.78
C MET A 228 -24.24 -23.22 6.12
N GLY A 229 -24.96 -22.26 6.70
CA GLY A 229 -24.56 -21.53 7.90
C GLY A 229 -25.18 -22.06 9.18
N GLY A 230 -25.44 -23.36 9.28
CA GLY A 230 -26.03 -23.96 10.49
C GLY A 230 -26.19 -25.48 10.41
N GLY A 231 -26.62 -26.08 11.51
CA GLY A 231 -26.83 -27.51 11.63
C GLY A 231 -27.01 -27.97 13.08
N PRO A 232 -27.14 -29.29 13.32
CA PRO A 232 -27.37 -29.86 14.65
C PRO A 232 -26.21 -29.64 15.63
N GLY A 233 -25.02 -29.29 15.14
CA GLY A 233 -23.86 -28.96 15.98
C GLY A 233 -23.85 -27.52 16.51
N THR A 234 -24.70 -26.64 15.98
CA THR A 234 -24.86 -25.27 16.48
C THR A 234 -25.70 -25.25 17.75
N GLY A 235 -25.21 -24.60 18.81
CA GLY A 235 -25.91 -24.54 20.10
C GLY A 235 -25.37 -23.47 21.05
N ILE A 236 -26.11 -23.24 22.13
CA ILE A 236 -25.71 -22.36 23.24
C ILE A 236 -25.29 -23.23 24.42
N TYR A 237 -24.09 -22.98 24.94
CA TYR A 237 -23.52 -23.71 26.05
C TYR A 237 -23.25 -22.79 27.22
N LYS A 238 -23.27 -23.34 28.44
CA LYS A 238 -22.89 -22.62 29.66
C LYS A 238 -21.83 -23.42 30.41
N SER A 239 -20.80 -22.74 30.88
CA SER A 239 -19.86 -23.25 31.87
C SER A 239 -20.03 -22.52 33.21
N THR A 240 -19.67 -23.18 34.30
CA THR A 240 -19.55 -22.61 35.65
C THR A 240 -18.20 -22.91 36.30
N ASP A 241 -17.22 -23.34 35.51
CA ASP A 241 -15.87 -23.76 35.94
C ASP A 241 -14.76 -23.19 35.03
N GLY A 242 -15.01 -22.02 34.42
CA GLY A 242 -14.03 -21.34 33.59
C GLY A 242 -13.77 -22.05 32.26
N GLY A 243 -14.78 -22.74 31.74
CA GLY A 243 -14.75 -23.42 30.45
C GLY A 243 -14.07 -24.78 30.46
N GLU A 244 -13.89 -25.43 31.63
CA GLU A 244 -13.41 -26.81 31.68
C GLU A 244 -14.50 -27.81 31.30
N SER A 245 -15.76 -27.51 31.61
CA SER A 245 -16.93 -28.29 31.19
C SER A 245 -18.08 -27.38 30.74
N TRP A 246 -18.92 -27.93 29.86
CA TRP A 246 -19.98 -27.19 29.17
C TRP A 246 -21.30 -27.94 29.17
N ASP A 247 -22.35 -27.27 29.65
CA ASP A 247 -23.73 -27.74 29.57
C ASP A 247 -24.44 -27.10 28.37
N GLU A 248 -24.89 -27.92 27.43
CA GLU A 248 -25.77 -27.46 26.35
C GLU A 248 -27.13 -26.99 26.90
N LYS A 249 -27.60 -25.85 26.40
CA LYS A 249 -28.89 -25.27 26.79
C LYS A 249 -29.90 -25.44 25.65
N LYS A 250 -31.07 -25.97 25.99
CA LYS A 250 -32.18 -26.25 25.04
C LYS A 250 -33.52 -25.64 25.47
N ARG A 251 -33.68 -25.37 26.77
CA ARG A 251 -34.98 -24.98 27.33
C ARG A 251 -35.40 -23.59 26.83
N GLY A 252 -36.45 -23.56 26.01
CA GLY A 252 -37.00 -22.33 25.44
C GLY A 252 -36.28 -21.83 24.19
N LEU A 253 -35.33 -22.61 23.66
CA LEU A 253 -34.69 -22.40 22.36
C LEU A 253 -35.40 -23.25 21.28
N PRO A 254 -35.17 -22.95 19.98
CA PRO A 254 -35.74 -23.70 18.87
C PRO A 254 -35.33 -25.17 18.86
N GLY A 255 -36.23 -26.04 18.37
CA GLY A 255 -35.96 -27.46 18.15
C GLY A 255 -35.50 -27.81 16.73
N SER A 256 -35.52 -26.84 15.82
CA SER A 256 -34.99 -26.92 14.45
C SER A 256 -33.48 -26.72 14.44
N ASN A 257 -32.82 -26.76 13.27
CA ASN A 257 -31.41 -26.39 13.24
C ASN A 257 -31.24 -24.91 13.56
N MET A 258 -30.13 -24.59 14.21
CA MET A 258 -29.69 -23.22 14.46
C MET A 258 -28.49 -22.89 13.57
N GLY A 259 -28.38 -21.63 13.18
CA GLY A 259 -27.28 -21.04 12.42
C GLY A 259 -26.39 -20.13 13.28
N LYS A 260 -25.80 -19.08 12.70
CA LYS A 260 -24.93 -18.16 13.45
C LYS A 260 -25.68 -17.59 14.67
N ILE A 261 -24.97 -17.46 15.80
CA ILE A 261 -25.51 -16.93 17.06
C ILE A 261 -24.59 -15.84 17.57
N GLY A 262 -25.13 -14.64 17.77
CA GLY A 262 -24.48 -13.57 18.52
C GLY A 262 -25.01 -13.53 19.96
N LEU A 263 -24.10 -13.39 20.93
CA LEU A 263 -24.38 -13.35 22.36
C LEU A 263 -24.06 -11.97 22.94
N ALA A 264 -24.93 -11.49 23.81
CA ALA A 264 -24.67 -10.32 24.63
C ALA A 264 -25.05 -10.58 26.08
N ILE A 265 -24.30 -10.02 27.02
CA ILE A 265 -24.64 -10.02 28.45
C ILE A 265 -24.95 -8.59 28.87
N SER A 266 -25.98 -8.39 29.69
CA SER A 266 -26.27 -7.04 30.19
C SER A 266 -25.16 -6.60 31.16
N PRO A 267 -24.40 -5.53 30.86
CA PRO A 267 -23.35 -5.06 31.76
C PRO A 267 -23.92 -4.52 33.08
N GLN A 268 -25.17 -4.03 33.06
CA GLN A 268 -25.87 -3.48 34.22
C GLN A 268 -26.54 -4.56 35.08
N LYS A 269 -26.97 -5.69 34.48
CA LYS A 269 -27.56 -6.83 35.20
C LYS A 269 -27.14 -8.16 34.55
N PRO A 270 -25.95 -8.71 34.89
CA PRO A 270 -25.40 -9.88 34.19
C PRO A 270 -26.14 -11.22 34.42
N ASP A 271 -27.25 -11.21 35.16
CA ASP A 271 -28.18 -12.35 35.16
C ASP A 271 -28.95 -12.47 33.84
N ILE A 272 -28.99 -11.38 33.06
CA ILE A 272 -29.64 -11.30 31.75
C ILE A 272 -28.62 -11.55 30.64
N VAL A 273 -28.94 -12.53 29.79
CA VAL A 273 -28.18 -12.89 28.58
C VAL A 273 -29.12 -12.84 27.38
N TYR A 274 -28.64 -12.29 26.27
CA TYR A 274 -29.35 -12.21 25.00
C TYR A 274 -28.67 -13.09 23.96
N ALA A 275 -29.44 -13.60 23.02
CA ALA A 275 -28.95 -14.35 21.87
C ALA A 275 -29.73 -13.97 20.62
N ALA A 276 -29.05 -13.54 19.57
CA ALA A 276 -29.63 -13.40 18.24
C ALA A 276 -29.35 -14.69 17.47
N ILE A 277 -30.38 -15.42 17.06
CA ILE A 277 -30.23 -16.80 16.54
C ILE A 277 -30.83 -16.90 15.13
N THR A 278 -30.01 -17.30 14.16
CA THR A 278 -30.45 -17.73 12.83
C THR A 278 -30.99 -19.17 12.89
N LEU A 279 -31.96 -19.48 12.04
CA LEU A 279 -32.61 -20.79 11.92
C LEU A 279 -32.64 -21.22 10.45
N ASP A 280 -33.36 -22.31 10.17
CA ASP A 280 -33.54 -22.83 8.82
C ASP A 280 -34.03 -21.73 7.85
N LEU A 281 -33.51 -21.77 6.62
CA LEU A 281 -33.83 -20.82 5.54
C LEU A 281 -33.75 -19.35 5.98
N THR A 282 -32.67 -19.00 6.67
CA THR A 282 -32.35 -17.65 7.19
C THR A 282 -33.42 -16.98 8.07
N THR A 283 -34.44 -17.73 8.51
CA THR A 283 -35.37 -17.24 9.55
C THR A 283 -34.64 -17.07 10.89
N GLY A 284 -35.26 -16.45 11.89
CA GLY A 284 -34.57 -16.30 13.17
C GLY A 284 -35.37 -15.69 14.31
N GLY A 285 -34.63 -15.19 15.30
CA GLY A 285 -35.18 -14.41 16.39
C GLY A 285 -34.15 -14.00 17.44
N VAL A 286 -34.52 -13.00 18.22
CA VAL A 286 -33.79 -12.59 19.42
C VAL A 286 -34.42 -13.26 20.63
N TYR A 287 -33.57 -13.84 21.47
CA TYR A 287 -33.94 -14.58 22.68
C TYR A 287 -33.29 -13.96 23.90
N LYS A 288 -33.96 -14.10 25.03
CA LYS A 288 -33.51 -13.60 26.32
C LYS A 288 -33.59 -14.66 27.39
N SER A 289 -32.57 -14.70 28.25
CA SER A 289 -32.60 -15.40 29.52
C SER A 289 -32.56 -14.38 30.66
N ASP A 290 -33.42 -14.53 31.67
CA ASP A 290 -33.43 -13.73 32.91
C ASP A 290 -32.73 -14.43 34.08
N ASN A 291 -32.25 -15.65 33.86
CA ASN A 291 -31.79 -16.56 34.91
C ASN A 291 -30.47 -17.23 34.53
N ARG A 292 -29.52 -16.44 34.01
CA ARG A 292 -28.14 -16.88 33.75
C ARG A 292 -28.09 -18.06 32.78
N GLY A 293 -28.83 -17.97 31.67
CA GLY A 293 -28.87 -18.95 30.59
C GLY A 293 -29.56 -20.28 30.92
N ALA A 294 -30.26 -20.40 32.07
CA ALA A 294 -30.93 -21.65 32.44
C ALA A 294 -32.19 -21.93 31.61
N SER A 295 -32.91 -20.88 31.20
CA SER A 295 -34.03 -20.95 30.25
C SER A 295 -34.11 -19.69 29.42
N TRP A 296 -34.61 -19.83 28.20
CA TRP A 296 -34.72 -18.76 27.22
C TRP A 296 -36.19 -18.46 26.87
N LYS A 297 -36.44 -17.24 26.44
CA LYS A 297 -37.72 -16.77 25.91
C LYS A 297 -37.45 -16.05 24.59
N LYS A 298 -38.18 -16.42 23.52
CA LYS A 298 -38.17 -15.66 22.26
C LYS A 298 -38.80 -14.29 22.50
N MET A 299 -38.10 -13.24 22.12
CA MET A 299 -38.52 -11.85 22.31
C MET A 299 -39.12 -11.29 21.02
N SER A 300 -38.46 -11.52 19.88
CA SER A 300 -38.92 -11.13 18.55
C SER A 300 -38.50 -12.15 17.49
N ASN A 301 -38.99 -11.95 16.25
CA ASN A 301 -38.51 -12.68 15.07
C ASN A 301 -37.34 -11.97 14.37
N THR A 302 -36.78 -10.93 14.98
CA THR A 302 -35.66 -10.15 14.44
C THR A 302 -34.45 -11.05 14.22
N VAL A 303 -33.84 -10.89 13.05
CA VAL A 303 -32.63 -11.58 12.59
C VAL A 303 -31.97 -10.63 11.58
N ALA A 304 -30.65 -10.63 11.47
CA ALA A 304 -29.98 -9.73 10.56
C ALA A 304 -30.43 -9.98 9.09
N GLY A 305 -30.69 -8.91 8.36
CA GLY A 305 -31.22 -8.91 7.01
C GLY A 305 -30.16 -8.72 5.91
N GLY A 306 -30.62 -8.32 4.71
CA GLY A 306 -29.77 -8.02 3.56
C GLY A 306 -28.94 -9.19 3.06
N THR A 307 -27.60 -9.06 3.13
CA THR A 307 -26.62 -10.10 2.79
C THR A 307 -26.84 -11.38 3.57
N GLY A 308 -27.33 -11.27 4.81
CA GLY A 308 -27.80 -12.37 5.63
C GLY A 308 -26.98 -12.61 6.91
N PRO A 309 -27.48 -13.47 7.80
CA PRO A 309 -26.91 -13.66 9.14
C PRO A 309 -25.52 -14.30 9.17
N HIS A 310 -25.06 -14.91 8.09
CA HIS A 310 -23.65 -15.35 8.01
C HIS A 310 -22.66 -14.19 8.01
N TYR A 311 -23.13 -13.02 7.56
CA TYR A 311 -22.35 -11.83 7.37
C TYR A 311 -22.40 -10.90 8.59
N TYR A 312 -23.57 -10.83 9.24
CA TYR A 312 -23.80 -10.06 10.46
C TYR A 312 -24.13 -10.99 11.64
N GLN A 313 -25.03 -10.55 12.54
CA GLN A 313 -25.55 -11.27 13.73
C GLN A 313 -24.84 -10.95 15.05
N GLU A 314 -23.82 -10.08 15.05
CA GLU A 314 -23.17 -9.57 16.25
C GLU A 314 -24.14 -8.74 17.10
N LEU A 315 -24.17 -8.99 18.41
CA LEU A 315 -25.11 -8.38 19.34
C LEU A 315 -24.38 -7.63 20.44
N TYR A 316 -24.72 -6.37 20.66
CA TYR A 316 -24.09 -5.50 21.66
C TYR A 316 -25.13 -5.03 22.67
N ALA A 317 -24.82 -5.15 23.97
CA ALA A 317 -25.67 -4.59 25.03
C ALA A 317 -25.12 -3.23 25.48
N SER A 318 -26.00 -2.22 25.56
CA SER A 318 -25.58 -0.88 25.97
C SER A 318 -25.05 -0.88 27.41
N PRO A 319 -23.88 -0.26 27.68
CA PRO A 319 -23.41 -0.02 29.04
C PRO A 319 -24.22 1.07 29.76
N HIS A 320 -24.93 1.92 29.01
CA HIS A 320 -25.53 3.16 29.52
C HIS A 320 -27.04 3.09 29.67
N HIS A 321 -27.74 2.32 28.82
CA HIS A 321 -29.18 2.21 28.87
C HIS A 321 -29.65 0.78 29.16
N PHE A 322 -30.30 0.58 30.32
CA PHE A 322 -30.78 -0.74 30.71
C PHE A 322 -31.74 -1.31 29.65
N GLY A 323 -31.43 -2.51 29.18
CA GLY A 323 -32.25 -3.22 28.19
C GLY A 323 -32.14 -2.73 26.75
N ARG A 324 -31.26 -1.77 26.48
CA ARG A 324 -30.90 -1.42 25.10
C ARG A 324 -29.91 -2.43 24.53
N ILE A 325 -30.21 -2.96 23.36
CA ILE A 325 -29.32 -3.83 22.58
C ILE A 325 -29.27 -3.37 21.12
N TYR A 326 -28.12 -3.57 20.49
CA TYR A 326 -27.87 -3.29 19.09
C TYR A 326 -27.54 -4.60 18.39
N LEU A 327 -28.22 -4.87 17.29
CA LEU A 327 -27.93 -5.98 16.39
C LEU A 327 -27.26 -5.40 15.14
N MET A 328 -26.07 -5.88 14.84
CA MET A 328 -25.36 -5.54 13.60
C MET A 328 -26.08 -6.15 12.40
N ASP A 329 -26.16 -5.36 11.33
CA ASP A 329 -26.93 -5.62 10.11
C ASP A 329 -26.48 -4.60 9.02
N VAL A 330 -27.02 -4.69 7.81
CA VAL A 330 -26.96 -3.66 6.77
C VAL A 330 -27.37 -2.30 7.34
N ARG A 331 -28.38 -2.27 8.21
CA ARG A 331 -28.79 -1.10 8.99
C ARG A 331 -28.88 -1.50 10.45
N ILE A 332 -28.06 -0.91 11.32
CA ILE A 332 -28.02 -1.29 12.73
C ILE A 332 -29.43 -1.29 13.32
N GLU A 333 -29.88 -2.43 13.85
CA GLU A 333 -31.17 -2.52 14.52
C GLU A 333 -30.99 -2.28 16.02
N VAL A 334 -31.76 -1.35 16.60
CA VAL A 334 -31.74 -1.04 18.03
C VAL A 334 -33.06 -1.43 18.68
N SER A 335 -32.97 -2.08 19.84
CA SER A 335 -34.09 -2.33 20.74
C SER A 335 -33.87 -1.62 22.06
N ASN A 336 -34.91 -1.07 22.65
CA ASN A 336 -34.90 -0.41 23.96
C ASN A 336 -35.62 -1.22 25.06
N ASP A 337 -36.11 -2.40 24.72
CA ASP A 337 -37.01 -3.20 25.57
C ASP A 337 -36.61 -4.68 25.61
N HIS A 338 -35.29 -4.91 25.67
CA HIS A 338 -34.71 -6.24 25.77
C HIS A 338 -34.95 -7.15 24.56
N GLY A 339 -35.04 -6.56 23.36
CA GLY A 339 -35.19 -7.27 22.09
C GLY A 339 -36.63 -7.62 21.73
N ALA A 340 -37.64 -7.02 22.38
CA ALA A 340 -39.04 -7.27 22.05
C ALA A 340 -39.46 -6.50 20.78
N ASN A 341 -39.01 -5.26 20.66
CA ASN A 341 -39.22 -4.41 19.49
C ASN A 341 -37.89 -3.82 19.01
N PHE A 342 -37.71 -3.76 17.69
CA PHE A 342 -36.55 -3.18 17.03
C PHE A 342 -36.96 -2.06 16.07
N SER A 343 -36.05 -1.12 15.89
CA SER A 343 -36.09 -0.07 14.87
C SER A 343 -34.68 0.16 14.34
N ASN A 344 -34.55 0.65 13.12
CA ASN A 344 -33.24 1.04 12.61
C ASN A 344 -32.70 2.24 13.39
N LEU A 345 -31.41 2.19 13.73
CA LEU A 345 -30.66 3.36 14.17
C LEU A 345 -30.65 4.40 13.04
N GLN A 346 -30.59 5.68 13.40
CA GLN A 346 -30.39 6.72 12.40
C GLN A 346 -28.99 6.59 11.79
N GLU A 347 -28.90 6.58 10.47
CA GLU A 347 -27.66 6.36 9.72
C GLU A 347 -27.56 7.24 8.48
N LYS A 348 -28.23 8.39 8.47
CA LYS A 348 -28.21 9.30 7.33
C LYS A 348 -26.76 9.66 6.96
N ALA A 349 -26.40 9.43 5.69
CA ALA A 349 -25.05 9.66 5.14
C ALA A 349 -23.90 8.83 5.76
N LYS A 350 -24.22 7.82 6.57
CA LYS A 350 -23.29 6.76 7.00
C LYS A 350 -23.42 5.56 6.04
N HIS A 351 -22.32 4.87 5.77
CA HIS A 351 -22.33 3.60 5.03
C HIS A 351 -23.14 2.53 5.79
N SER A 352 -23.83 1.66 5.05
CA SER A 352 -24.49 0.46 5.59
C SER A 352 -23.47 -0.58 6.06
N ASP A 353 -23.93 -1.78 6.41
CA ASP A 353 -23.08 -2.98 6.60
C ASP A 353 -22.17 -2.85 7.81
N SER A 354 -22.79 -2.73 8.98
CA SER A 354 -22.05 -2.51 10.24
C SER A 354 -21.69 -3.83 10.89
N HIS A 355 -20.47 -3.93 11.41
CA HIS A 355 -19.91 -5.16 11.97
C HIS A 355 -19.41 -4.98 13.41
N ALA A 356 -18.86 -3.80 13.71
CA ALA A 356 -18.26 -3.48 15.00
C ALA A 356 -18.92 -2.28 15.66
N MET A 357 -19.04 -2.32 16.99
CA MET A 357 -19.51 -1.19 17.79
C MET A 357 -18.71 -1.10 19.10
N ALA A 358 -18.24 0.10 19.43
CA ALA A 358 -17.60 0.41 20.69
C ALA A 358 -18.27 1.62 21.37
N PHE A 359 -18.19 1.65 22.69
CA PHE A 359 -18.80 2.68 23.55
C PHE A 359 -17.71 3.36 24.37
N ARG A 360 -17.88 4.66 24.64
CA ARG A 360 -17.12 5.37 25.67
C ARG A 360 -17.79 5.26 27.02
N LYS A 361 -17.02 5.36 28.11
CA LYS A 361 -17.59 5.23 29.46
C LYS A 361 -18.17 6.54 29.99
N ASP A 362 -17.61 7.66 29.54
CA ASP A 362 -17.95 9.01 29.99
C ASP A 362 -19.12 9.65 29.24
N ASP A 363 -19.45 9.13 28.05
CA ASP A 363 -20.50 9.65 27.18
C ASP A 363 -21.54 8.56 26.83
N PRO A 364 -22.80 8.69 27.31
CA PRO A 364 -23.87 7.74 27.02
C PRO A 364 -24.41 7.79 25.59
N ASP A 365 -24.16 8.88 24.87
CA ASP A 365 -24.65 9.10 23.50
C ASP A 365 -23.58 8.82 22.45
N TYR A 366 -22.32 8.64 22.86
CA TYR A 366 -21.22 8.30 21.96
C TYR A 366 -21.33 6.89 21.38
N LEU A 367 -21.23 6.79 20.06
CA LEU A 367 -21.15 5.54 19.30
C LEU A 367 -19.95 5.58 18.38
N LEU A 368 -19.09 4.57 18.44
CA LEU A 368 -18.04 4.31 17.45
C LEU A 368 -18.41 3.04 16.69
N VAL A 369 -18.56 3.13 15.38
CA VAL A 369 -19.04 2.04 14.53
C VAL A 369 -18.05 1.75 13.42
N GLY A 370 -17.74 0.48 13.23
CA GLY A 370 -17.04 -0.05 12.07
C GLY A 370 -18.01 -0.69 11.08
N SER A 371 -17.88 -0.35 9.80
CA SER A 371 -18.69 -0.88 8.70
C SER A 371 -17.83 -1.21 7.47
N ASP A 372 -18.46 -1.69 6.39
CA ASP A 372 -17.78 -1.94 5.10
C ASP A 372 -17.26 -0.66 4.43
N GLY A 373 -17.71 0.51 4.90
CA GLY A 373 -17.24 1.84 4.45
C GLY A 373 -16.18 2.49 5.33
N GLY A 374 -15.80 1.89 6.47
CA GLY A 374 -14.81 2.41 7.41
C GLY A 374 -15.35 2.68 8.82
N ILE A 375 -14.75 3.68 9.48
CA ILE A 375 -15.07 4.05 10.86
C ILE A 375 -15.91 5.33 10.88
N TYR A 376 -16.97 5.29 11.68
CA TYR A 376 -17.86 6.43 11.94
C TYR A 376 -18.02 6.63 13.44
N GLU A 377 -18.03 7.89 13.87
CA GLU A 377 -18.39 8.23 15.24
C GLU A 377 -19.59 9.18 15.28
N SER A 378 -20.36 9.08 16.37
CA SER A 378 -21.47 9.98 16.67
C SER A 378 -21.40 10.39 18.14
N PHE A 379 -21.77 11.64 18.42
CA PHE A 379 -21.86 12.22 19.77
C PHE A 379 -23.32 12.55 20.15
N ASP A 380 -24.27 12.08 19.33
CA ASP A 380 -25.70 12.38 19.45
C ASP A 380 -26.54 11.14 19.12
N HIS A 381 -26.04 9.96 19.49
CA HIS A 381 -26.75 8.69 19.36
C HIS A 381 -27.14 8.28 17.93
N GLY A 382 -26.33 8.67 16.95
CA GLY A 382 -26.49 8.34 15.54
C GLY A 382 -27.30 9.36 14.72
N ASP A 383 -27.72 10.48 15.31
CA ASP A 383 -28.42 11.53 14.56
C ASP A 383 -27.50 12.15 13.50
N ASN A 384 -26.21 12.35 13.85
CA ASN A 384 -25.16 12.78 12.93
C ASN A 384 -23.89 11.94 13.10
N TRP A 385 -23.18 11.72 11.99
CA TRP A 385 -21.99 10.89 11.93
C TRP A 385 -20.80 11.66 11.37
N ASN A 386 -19.65 11.52 12.03
CA ASN A 386 -18.35 11.94 11.53
C ASN A 386 -17.64 10.72 10.91
N PHE A 387 -17.27 10.82 9.64
CA PHE A 387 -16.53 9.76 8.93
C PHE A 387 -15.02 9.99 9.03
N ILE A 388 -14.27 8.97 9.43
CA ILE A 388 -12.80 9.02 9.51
C ILE A 388 -12.20 8.65 8.15
N ASN A 389 -11.97 9.66 7.31
CA ASN A 389 -11.61 9.51 5.89
C ASN A 389 -10.10 9.50 5.59
N ASN A 390 -9.28 8.93 6.49
CA ASN A 390 -7.82 8.94 6.39
C ASN A 390 -7.16 7.57 6.49
N MET A 391 -7.94 6.50 6.28
CA MET A 391 -7.45 5.13 6.20
C MET A 391 -7.62 4.60 4.76
N PRO A 392 -6.52 4.44 3.99
CA PRO A 392 -6.55 3.87 2.64
C PRO A 392 -6.64 2.35 2.73
N ILE A 393 -7.83 1.87 3.09
CA ILE A 393 -8.14 0.45 3.31
C ILE A 393 -9.24 -0.07 2.38
N THR A 394 -9.43 0.59 1.24
CA THR A 394 -10.45 0.20 0.25
C THR A 394 -10.09 -1.16 -0.37
N GLN A 395 -11.09 -2.01 -0.55
CA GLN A 395 -10.97 -3.37 -1.08
C GLN A 395 -11.30 -3.38 -2.58
N PHE A 396 -10.29 -3.29 -3.45
CA PHE A 396 -10.48 -3.31 -4.91
C PHE A 396 -10.47 -4.75 -5.44
N TYR A 397 -11.46 -5.07 -6.27
CA TYR A 397 -11.55 -6.35 -6.97
C TYR A 397 -10.67 -6.39 -8.20
N LYS A 398 -10.77 -5.35 -9.03
CA LYS A 398 -10.10 -5.22 -10.33
C LYS A 398 -9.61 -3.81 -10.62
N VAL A 399 -8.68 -3.68 -11.56
CA VAL A 399 -8.06 -2.42 -11.96
C VAL A 399 -8.00 -2.26 -13.47
N ALA A 400 -8.30 -1.04 -13.94
CA ALA A 400 -7.99 -0.60 -15.30
C ALA A 400 -7.27 0.75 -15.27
N VAL A 401 -6.56 1.06 -16.36
CA VAL A 401 -5.86 2.34 -16.56
C VAL A 401 -6.18 2.90 -17.93
N ASP A 402 -6.33 4.23 -18.04
CA ASP A 402 -6.52 4.89 -19.32
C ASP A 402 -5.20 5.42 -19.93
N ASP A 403 -5.34 6.11 -21.07
CA ASP A 403 -4.28 6.77 -21.82
C ASP A 403 -4.34 8.31 -21.71
N ALA A 404 -5.00 8.84 -20.68
CA ALA A 404 -5.09 10.28 -20.47
C ALA A 404 -3.70 10.92 -20.29
N LYS A 405 -3.57 12.16 -20.77
CA LYS A 405 -2.34 12.96 -20.68
C LYS A 405 -2.57 14.23 -19.85
N PRO A 406 -1.55 14.72 -19.13
CA PRO A 406 -0.21 14.16 -19.01
C PRO A 406 -0.13 12.96 -18.05
N PHE A 407 -1.13 12.78 -17.18
CA PHE A 407 -1.20 11.68 -16.23
C PHE A 407 -2.44 10.84 -16.51
N TYR A 408 -2.27 9.53 -16.53
CA TYR A 408 -3.36 8.58 -16.70
C TYR A 408 -4.20 8.46 -15.42
N ASN A 409 -5.43 8.00 -15.57
CA ASN A 409 -6.31 7.67 -14.45
C ASN A 409 -6.35 6.17 -14.21
N ILE A 410 -6.53 5.82 -12.94
CA ILE A 410 -6.75 4.47 -12.46
C ILE A 410 -8.25 4.34 -12.19
N TYR A 411 -8.80 3.18 -12.49
CA TYR A 411 -10.19 2.83 -12.24
C TYR A 411 -10.24 1.49 -11.53
N GLY A 412 -11.20 1.31 -10.63
CA GLY A 412 -11.47 -0.02 -10.10
C GLY A 412 -12.78 -0.11 -9.36
N GLY A 413 -13.36 -1.30 -9.42
CA GLY A 413 -14.51 -1.71 -8.63
C GLY A 413 -14.11 -2.13 -7.22
N THR A 414 -14.94 -1.78 -6.24
CA THR A 414 -14.68 -2.04 -4.82
C THR A 414 -15.79 -2.87 -4.16
N GLN A 415 -15.44 -3.60 -3.11
CA GLN A 415 -16.42 -4.22 -2.22
C GLN A 415 -17.28 -3.14 -1.53
N ASP A 416 -18.60 -3.20 -1.73
CA ASP A 416 -19.68 -2.34 -1.19
C ASP A 416 -19.58 -0.82 -1.44
N ASN A 417 -18.43 -0.31 -1.89
CA ASN A 417 -18.13 1.12 -1.95
C ASN A 417 -18.24 1.71 -3.39
N GLY A 418 -18.71 0.92 -4.36
CA GLY A 418 -18.91 1.31 -5.77
C GLY A 418 -17.65 1.18 -6.60
N SER A 419 -17.64 1.85 -7.75
CA SER A 419 -16.43 2.01 -8.56
C SER A 419 -15.81 3.38 -8.33
N GLN A 420 -14.49 3.48 -8.41
CA GLN A 420 -13.75 4.71 -8.15
C GLN A 420 -12.74 5.00 -9.25
N THR A 421 -12.42 6.29 -9.43
CA THR A 421 -11.34 6.72 -10.32
C THR A 421 -10.57 7.91 -9.76
N GLY A 422 -9.27 7.97 -10.07
CA GLY A 422 -8.37 9.05 -9.69
C GLY A 422 -7.05 8.97 -10.49
N PRO A 423 -6.21 10.02 -10.42
CA PRO A 423 -5.00 10.10 -11.22
C PRO A 423 -3.86 9.27 -10.63
N SER A 424 -2.92 8.81 -11.47
CA SER A 424 -1.71 8.11 -11.02
C SER A 424 -0.71 9.01 -10.27
N ARG A 425 -0.82 10.32 -10.49
CA ARG A 425 -0.10 11.40 -9.83
C ARG A 425 -0.74 12.76 -10.10
N THR A 426 -0.34 13.76 -9.33
CA THR A 426 -0.64 15.17 -9.57
C THR A 426 0.65 15.95 -9.92
N ASP A 427 0.51 17.25 -10.19
CA ASP A 427 1.57 18.22 -10.45
C ASP A 427 1.79 19.21 -9.27
N ASN A 428 1.29 18.87 -8.09
CA ASN A 428 1.40 19.68 -6.88
C ASN A 428 2.17 18.94 -5.78
N GLU A 429 2.76 19.68 -4.85
CA GLU A 429 3.54 19.12 -3.73
C GLU A 429 2.67 18.42 -2.66
N ASP A 430 1.34 18.59 -2.74
CA ASP A 430 0.38 17.98 -1.82
C ASP A 430 0.05 16.53 -2.19
N GLY A 431 0.56 16.01 -3.31
CA GLY A 431 0.37 14.63 -3.73
C GLY A 431 -1.03 14.35 -4.28
N ILE A 432 -1.48 13.10 -4.12
CA ILE A 432 -2.80 12.63 -4.54
C ILE A 432 -3.72 12.63 -3.33
N ARG A 433 -4.75 13.46 -3.31
CA ARG A 433 -5.65 13.65 -2.16
C ARG A 433 -6.97 12.95 -2.41
N ASN A 434 -7.78 12.75 -1.37
CA ASN A 434 -9.15 12.27 -1.53
C ASN A 434 -9.99 13.14 -2.49
N ALA A 435 -9.70 14.44 -2.58
CA ALA A 435 -10.37 15.37 -3.49
C ALA A 435 -10.04 15.15 -4.98
N ASP A 436 -8.96 14.42 -5.28
CA ASP A 436 -8.55 14.07 -6.64
C ASP A 436 -9.19 12.74 -7.10
N TRP A 437 -9.88 12.03 -6.21
CA TRP A 437 -10.62 10.80 -6.48
C TRP A 437 -12.13 11.04 -6.54
N SER A 438 -12.83 10.20 -7.30
CA SER A 438 -14.29 10.27 -7.44
C SER A 438 -14.93 8.88 -7.52
N LYS A 439 -16.17 8.76 -7.02
CA LYS A 439 -17.00 7.58 -7.20
C LYS A 439 -17.70 7.64 -8.57
N THR A 440 -17.59 6.58 -9.35
CA THR A 440 -18.05 6.53 -10.74
C THR A 440 -19.30 5.68 -10.94
N LEU A 441 -19.50 4.63 -10.14
CA LEU A 441 -20.68 3.76 -10.17
C LEU A 441 -21.06 3.37 -8.73
N PHE A 442 -22.34 3.08 -8.48
CA PHE A 442 -22.87 2.70 -7.16
C PHE A 442 -22.78 1.17 -6.93
N ALA A 443 -23.35 0.68 -5.81
CA ALA A 443 -23.34 -0.74 -5.40
C ALA A 443 -21.93 -1.29 -5.11
N ASP A 444 -21.70 -2.61 -5.16
CA ASP A 444 -20.33 -3.13 -5.28
C ASP A 444 -19.85 -2.82 -6.70
N GLY A 445 -18.58 -2.44 -6.84
CA GLY A 445 -17.93 -2.36 -8.14
C GLY A 445 -17.13 -3.62 -8.44
N HIS A 446 -17.17 -4.09 -9.69
CA HIS A 446 -16.45 -5.27 -10.15
C HIS A 446 -15.48 -4.93 -11.30
N ASP A 447 -15.39 -5.78 -12.31
CA ASP A 447 -14.53 -5.56 -13.48
C ASP A 447 -14.79 -4.18 -14.12
N THR A 448 -13.71 -3.59 -14.60
CA THR A 448 -13.68 -2.26 -15.18
C THR A 448 -12.73 -2.28 -16.37
N ALA A 449 -13.10 -1.60 -17.44
CA ALA A 449 -12.27 -1.52 -18.63
C ALA A 449 -12.35 -0.13 -19.27
N THR A 450 -11.26 0.30 -19.91
CA THR A 450 -11.16 1.61 -20.57
C THR A 450 -11.08 1.45 -22.09
N GLU A 451 -11.66 2.37 -22.84
CA GLU A 451 -11.55 2.37 -24.31
C GLU A 451 -10.20 2.94 -24.77
N PRO A 452 -9.29 2.15 -25.39
CA PRO A 452 -8.01 2.66 -25.86
C PRO A 452 -8.19 3.78 -26.90
N GLY A 453 -7.47 4.89 -26.74
CA GLY A 453 -7.58 6.07 -27.60
C GLY A 453 -8.75 7.00 -27.26
N ASN A 454 -9.55 6.68 -26.24
CA ASN A 454 -10.71 7.49 -25.83
C ASN A 454 -10.87 7.51 -24.30
N PRO A 455 -10.11 8.37 -23.59
CA PRO A 455 -10.10 8.43 -22.12
C PRO A 455 -11.39 9.01 -21.51
N ASN A 456 -12.40 9.32 -22.33
CA ASN A 456 -13.71 9.79 -21.88
C ASN A 456 -14.74 8.66 -21.75
N ILE A 457 -14.45 7.46 -22.26
CA ILE A 457 -15.35 6.30 -22.19
C ILE A 457 -14.66 5.17 -21.44
N PHE A 458 -15.36 4.65 -20.44
CA PHE A 458 -14.98 3.44 -19.73
C PHE A 458 -16.23 2.63 -19.39
N TYR A 459 -16.00 1.40 -18.94
CA TYR A 459 -17.01 0.42 -18.60
C TYR A 459 -16.78 -0.03 -17.18
N ALA A 460 -17.84 -0.18 -16.39
CA ALA A 460 -17.76 -0.66 -15.02
C ALA A 460 -18.98 -1.49 -14.68
N GLU A 461 -18.79 -2.45 -13.79
CA GLU A 461 -19.84 -3.38 -13.35
C GLU A 461 -20.35 -3.09 -11.95
N THR A 462 -21.65 -3.35 -11.76
CA THR A 462 -22.25 -3.68 -10.46
C THR A 462 -22.34 -5.20 -10.31
N GLN A 463 -22.76 -5.71 -9.14
CA GLN A 463 -22.87 -7.15 -8.88
C GLN A 463 -23.59 -7.91 -10.00
N GLN A 464 -23.23 -9.18 -10.18
CA GLN A 464 -23.88 -10.08 -11.15
C GLN A 464 -23.74 -9.58 -12.60
N GLY A 465 -22.56 -9.06 -12.95
CA GLY A 465 -22.23 -8.58 -14.30
C GLY A 465 -23.06 -7.37 -14.74
N GLY A 466 -23.56 -6.56 -13.81
CA GLY A 466 -24.42 -5.42 -14.10
C GLY A 466 -23.65 -4.30 -14.79
N LEU A 467 -23.39 -4.47 -16.08
CA LEU A 467 -22.46 -3.68 -16.87
C LEU A 467 -23.04 -2.33 -17.30
N HIS A 468 -22.24 -1.28 -17.09
CA HIS A 468 -22.53 0.07 -17.52
C HIS A 468 -21.42 0.62 -18.42
N ARG A 469 -21.80 1.43 -19.41
CA ARG A 469 -20.90 2.33 -20.15
C ARG A 469 -21.02 3.72 -19.54
N ILE A 470 -19.89 4.31 -19.18
CA ILE A 470 -19.83 5.63 -18.54
C ILE A 470 -19.16 6.63 -19.48
N ASP A 471 -19.81 7.77 -19.68
CA ASP A 471 -19.23 8.94 -20.36
C ASP A 471 -18.78 9.97 -19.32
N LYS A 472 -17.46 10.17 -19.20
CA LYS A 472 -16.86 11.11 -18.25
C LYS A 472 -17.17 12.57 -18.56
N THR A 473 -17.55 12.88 -19.80
CA THR A 473 -17.85 14.25 -20.24
C THR A 473 -19.22 14.69 -19.74
N THR A 474 -20.22 13.81 -19.81
CA THR A 474 -21.60 14.10 -19.39
C THR A 474 -21.94 13.58 -18.01
N GLY A 475 -21.21 12.56 -17.52
CA GLY A 475 -21.52 11.80 -16.32
C GLY A 475 -22.58 10.71 -16.53
N ASP A 476 -23.00 10.44 -17.77
CA ASP A 476 -24.04 9.44 -18.05
C ASP A 476 -23.54 8.02 -17.76
N GLN A 477 -24.37 7.25 -17.06
CA GLN A 477 -24.17 5.83 -16.78
C GLN A 477 -25.24 5.03 -17.53
N VAL A 478 -24.88 4.40 -18.64
CA VAL A 478 -25.83 3.65 -19.48
C VAL A 478 -25.72 2.17 -19.18
N TYR A 479 -26.80 1.56 -18.68
CA TYR A 479 -26.89 0.12 -18.49
C TYR A 479 -26.86 -0.61 -19.84
N ILE A 480 -25.91 -1.52 -20.02
CA ILE A 480 -25.64 -2.22 -21.28
C ILE A 480 -25.42 -3.73 -21.10
N GLN A 481 -25.78 -4.33 -19.97
CA GLN A 481 -25.65 -5.78 -19.79
C GLN A 481 -26.46 -6.55 -20.87
N PRO A 482 -25.89 -7.59 -21.51
CA PRO A 482 -26.63 -8.47 -22.42
C PRO A 482 -27.88 -9.07 -21.76
N GLN A 483 -28.94 -9.30 -22.54
CA GLN A 483 -30.21 -9.83 -22.04
C GLN A 483 -30.60 -11.09 -22.80
N ALA A 484 -31.22 -12.04 -22.08
CA ALA A 484 -31.78 -13.25 -22.65
C ALA A 484 -32.81 -12.93 -23.74
N GLY A 485 -32.82 -13.74 -24.80
CA GLY A 485 -33.89 -13.73 -25.79
C GLY A 485 -35.23 -14.18 -25.20
N LYS A 486 -36.32 -13.99 -25.95
CA LYS A 486 -37.68 -14.33 -25.50
C LYS A 486 -37.82 -15.81 -25.09
N ASP A 487 -37.15 -16.71 -25.81
CA ASP A 487 -37.27 -18.15 -25.64
C ASP A 487 -36.04 -18.76 -24.94
N ASP A 488 -35.12 -17.91 -24.45
CA ASP A 488 -33.94 -18.32 -23.70
C ASP A 488 -34.26 -18.47 -22.20
N GLU A 489 -33.50 -19.31 -21.51
CA GLU A 489 -33.50 -19.33 -20.05
C GLU A 489 -32.86 -18.05 -19.47
N SER A 490 -33.01 -17.84 -18.16
CA SER A 490 -32.37 -16.69 -17.50
C SER A 490 -30.84 -16.82 -17.54
N GLU A 491 -30.15 -15.74 -17.92
CA GLU A 491 -28.69 -15.72 -17.88
C GLU A 491 -28.16 -15.85 -16.45
N ARG A 492 -27.02 -16.53 -16.33
CA ARG A 492 -26.25 -16.64 -15.10
C ARG A 492 -24.97 -15.84 -15.26
N PHE A 493 -24.94 -14.64 -14.68
CA PHE A 493 -23.73 -13.85 -14.57
C PHE A 493 -23.01 -14.14 -13.27
N ASN A 494 -21.68 -14.26 -13.32
CA ASN A 494 -20.88 -14.32 -12.10
C ASN A 494 -21.05 -13.03 -11.30
N TRP A 495 -20.80 -13.08 -10.00
CA TRP A 495 -20.80 -11.88 -9.17
C TRP A 495 -19.80 -10.83 -9.67
N ASP A 496 -18.63 -11.30 -10.12
CA ASP A 496 -17.60 -10.55 -10.83
C ASP A 496 -17.46 -11.12 -12.24
N ALA A 497 -18.13 -10.51 -13.24
CA ALA A 497 -18.15 -11.03 -14.60
C ALA A 497 -16.98 -10.41 -15.42
N PRO A 498 -16.40 -11.14 -16.39
CA PRO A 498 -15.29 -10.59 -17.16
C PRO A 498 -15.76 -9.56 -18.19
N VAL A 499 -15.03 -8.45 -18.29
CA VAL A 499 -15.22 -7.41 -19.31
C VAL A 499 -13.92 -7.21 -20.09
N GLU A 500 -13.89 -7.66 -21.34
CA GLU A 500 -12.71 -7.55 -22.21
C GLU A 500 -12.98 -6.58 -23.36
N ILE A 501 -12.06 -5.64 -23.57
CA ILE A 501 -12.03 -4.79 -24.77
C ILE A 501 -11.17 -5.47 -25.82
N SER A 502 -11.72 -5.67 -27.01
CA SER A 502 -10.98 -6.34 -28.07
C SER A 502 -9.66 -5.61 -28.38
N PRO A 503 -8.50 -6.31 -28.39
CA PRO A 503 -7.23 -5.72 -28.79
C PRO A 503 -7.20 -5.33 -30.28
N HIS A 504 -8.16 -5.79 -31.09
CA HIS A 504 -8.27 -5.51 -32.53
C HIS A 504 -9.20 -4.34 -32.85
N ASN A 505 -10.16 -4.04 -31.97
CA ASN A 505 -11.12 -2.96 -32.16
C ASN A 505 -11.54 -2.36 -30.80
N PRO A 506 -11.17 -1.09 -30.49
CA PRO A 506 -11.46 -0.48 -29.18
C PRO A 506 -12.97 -0.27 -28.92
N LYS A 507 -13.84 -0.47 -29.92
CA LYS A 507 -15.30 -0.37 -29.78
C LYS A 507 -15.99 -1.72 -29.55
N LYS A 508 -15.24 -2.82 -29.69
CA LYS A 508 -15.73 -4.19 -29.57
C LYS A 508 -15.54 -4.68 -28.13
N LEU A 509 -16.62 -5.15 -27.53
CA LEU A 509 -16.66 -5.67 -26.15
C LEU A 509 -16.93 -7.16 -26.18
N LEU A 510 -16.22 -7.91 -25.34
CA LEU A 510 -16.52 -9.29 -25.00
C LEU A 510 -16.87 -9.36 -23.52
N VAL A 511 -18.01 -9.95 -23.19
CA VAL A 511 -18.46 -10.15 -21.81
C VAL A 511 -19.04 -11.54 -21.64
N ALA A 512 -19.18 -12.02 -20.40
CA ALA A 512 -19.62 -13.39 -20.18
C ALA A 512 -20.72 -13.54 -19.11
N SER A 513 -21.58 -14.51 -19.39
CA SER A 513 -22.55 -15.11 -18.47
C SER A 513 -22.14 -16.58 -18.27
N GLN A 514 -23.03 -17.56 -18.44
CA GLN A 514 -22.66 -18.93 -18.77
C GLN A 514 -22.21 -19.10 -20.24
N ARG A 515 -22.42 -18.07 -21.06
CA ARG A 515 -22.03 -17.97 -22.47
C ARG A 515 -21.34 -16.65 -22.80
N VAL A 516 -20.60 -16.62 -23.90
CA VAL A 516 -19.82 -15.45 -24.37
C VAL A 516 -20.66 -14.54 -25.27
N TRP A 517 -20.63 -13.25 -24.98
CA TRP A 517 -21.35 -12.20 -25.68
C TRP A 517 -20.39 -11.21 -26.34
N VAL A 518 -20.69 -10.81 -27.57
CA VAL A 518 -19.91 -9.81 -28.32
C VAL A 518 -20.80 -8.61 -28.66
N SER A 519 -20.26 -7.41 -28.47
CA SER A 519 -20.84 -6.17 -29.00
C SER A 519 -19.83 -5.47 -29.90
N GLU A 520 -20.23 -5.11 -31.12
CA GLU A 520 -19.39 -4.35 -32.06
C GLU A 520 -19.53 -2.81 -31.91
N ASN A 521 -20.40 -2.37 -30.99
CA ASN A 521 -20.86 -0.99 -30.91
C ASN A 521 -20.98 -0.51 -29.46
N ARG A 522 -19.97 -0.84 -28.64
CA ARG A 522 -19.83 -0.37 -27.25
C ARG A 522 -21.00 -0.76 -26.34
N GLY A 523 -21.60 -1.93 -26.57
CA GLY A 523 -22.71 -2.44 -25.76
C GLY A 523 -24.09 -1.94 -26.18
N ASN A 524 -24.25 -1.27 -27.32
CA ASN A 524 -25.59 -0.89 -27.80
C ASN A 524 -26.42 -2.11 -28.27
N SER A 525 -25.76 -3.17 -28.72
CA SER A 525 -26.37 -4.45 -29.08
C SER A 525 -25.38 -5.59 -28.86
N TRP A 526 -25.90 -6.79 -28.58
CA TRP A 526 -25.11 -7.98 -28.25
C TRP A 526 -25.49 -9.17 -29.12
N THR A 527 -24.50 -10.02 -29.39
CA THR A 527 -24.64 -11.33 -30.06
C THR A 527 -23.98 -12.39 -29.18
N ALA A 528 -24.70 -13.45 -28.83
CA ALA A 528 -24.08 -14.62 -28.20
C ALA A 528 -23.28 -15.39 -29.26
N ILE A 529 -22.01 -15.69 -28.97
CA ILE A 529 -21.12 -16.48 -29.85
C ILE A 529 -20.82 -17.87 -29.28
N SER A 530 -21.54 -18.27 -28.24
CA SER A 530 -21.51 -19.62 -27.67
C SER A 530 -22.88 -19.99 -27.10
N GLU A 531 -23.08 -21.28 -26.89
CA GLU A 531 -24.09 -21.80 -25.95
C GLU A 531 -23.51 -21.76 -24.52
N ASP A 532 -24.12 -22.50 -23.59
CA ASP A 532 -23.58 -22.69 -22.24
C ASP A 532 -22.24 -23.43 -22.30
N LEU A 533 -21.18 -22.78 -21.81
CA LEU A 533 -19.82 -23.31 -21.79
C LEU A 533 -19.43 -23.96 -20.45
N THR A 534 -20.40 -24.12 -19.56
CA THR A 534 -20.24 -24.57 -18.18
C THR A 534 -20.87 -25.96 -17.98
N LEU A 535 -20.73 -26.54 -16.78
CA LEU A 535 -21.32 -27.83 -16.44
C LEU A 535 -22.84 -27.80 -16.17
N ASP A 536 -23.46 -26.60 -16.13
CA ASP A 536 -24.89 -26.37 -15.84
C ASP A 536 -25.46 -27.22 -14.68
N GLN A 537 -24.72 -27.26 -13.57
CA GLN A 537 -25.06 -28.12 -12.44
C GLN A 537 -26.10 -27.48 -11.51
N ASN A 538 -27.00 -28.31 -11.02
CA ASN A 538 -27.89 -27.89 -9.93
C ASN A 538 -27.13 -27.92 -8.59
N ARG A 539 -26.77 -26.72 -8.08
CA ARG A 539 -26.05 -26.54 -6.81
C ARG A 539 -26.65 -27.25 -5.60
N LEU A 540 -27.98 -27.47 -5.54
CA LEU A 540 -28.62 -28.16 -4.41
C LEU A 540 -28.45 -29.69 -4.44
N LYS A 541 -28.01 -30.25 -5.58
CA LYS A 541 -27.64 -31.66 -5.70
C LYS A 541 -26.17 -31.91 -5.33
N LEU A 542 -25.34 -30.87 -5.29
CA LEU A 542 -23.93 -30.98 -4.94
C LEU A 542 -23.78 -31.25 -3.42
N PRO A 543 -22.75 -32.01 -3.02
CA PRO A 543 -22.51 -32.29 -1.61
C PRO A 543 -22.06 -31.03 -0.88
N ILE A 544 -22.61 -30.80 0.31
CA ILE A 544 -22.12 -29.80 1.25
C ILE A 544 -22.05 -30.43 2.64
N MET A 545 -20.92 -30.23 3.33
CA MET A 545 -20.55 -31.02 4.51
C MET A 545 -20.60 -32.54 4.21
N GLY A 546 -19.96 -32.94 3.11
CA GLY A 546 -19.76 -34.34 2.71
C GLY A 546 -20.97 -35.09 2.11
N LYS A 547 -22.15 -34.46 1.96
CA LYS A 547 -23.34 -35.11 1.36
C LYS A 547 -24.38 -34.12 0.86
N GLN A 548 -25.33 -34.57 0.05
CA GLN A 548 -26.52 -33.79 -0.29
C GLN A 548 -27.37 -33.54 0.97
N ARG A 549 -27.98 -32.35 1.07
CA ARG A 549 -28.71 -31.89 2.26
C ARG A 549 -30.18 -31.62 1.96
N SER A 550 -30.97 -31.55 3.04
CA SER A 550 -32.41 -31.23 2.96
C SER A 550 -32.62 -29.80 2.47
N TRP A 551 -33.74 -29.55 1.79
CA TRP A 551 -34.20 -28.20 1.48
C TRP A 551 -34.42 -27.37 2.75
N ASP A 552 -34.96 -27.97 3.80
CA ASP A 552 -35.28 -27.27 5.06
C ASP A 552 -34.06 -26.99 5.96
N ASN A 553 -32.83 -27.09 5.44
CA ASN A 553 -31.63 -26.77 6.21
C ASN A 553 -31.37 -25.24 6.26
N PRO A 554 -30.40 -24.77 7.08
CA PRO A 554 -29.99 -23.37 7.14
C PRO A 554 -29.16 -22.93 5.92
N TRP A 555 -29.74 -23.03 4.72
CA TRP A 555 -29.18 -22.45 3.51
C TRP A 555 -29.21 -20.93 3.60
N ASP A 556 -28.13 -20.29 3.17
CA ASP A 556 -28.04 -18.83 3.12
C ASP A 556 -27.35 -18.43 1.80
N MET A 557 -28.18 -18.12 0.80
CA MET A 557 -27.80 -18.04 -0.62
C MET A 557 -28.02 -16.64 -1.24
N ASN A 558 -28.61 -15.68 -0.51
CA ASN A 558 -29.13 -14.43 -1.08
C ASN A 558 -28.06 -13.45 -1.59
N ALA A 559 -26.81 -13.61 -1.14
CA ALA A 559 -25.66 -12.83 -1.60
C ALA A 559 -24.52 -13.74 -2.09
N MET A 560 -24.85 -14.77 -2.86
CA MET A 560 -23.89 -15.66 -3.51
C MET A 560 -23.80 -15.39 -5.02
N SER A 561 -22.66 -15.72 -5.63
CA SER A 561 -22.54 -15.75 -7.08
C SER A 561 -23.56 -16.73 -7.67
N ASN A 562 -24.01 -16.45 -8.89
CA ASN A 562 -24.50 -17.55 -9.71
C ASN A 562 -23.37 -18.57 -9.89
N PHE A 563 -23.71 -19.86 -9.93
CA PHE A 563 -22.77 -20.95 -10.10
C PHE A 563 -22.94 -21.51 -11.52
N ASN A 564 -21.89 -22.13 -12.08
CA ASN A 564 -21.81 -22.52 -13.48
C ASN A 564 -21.87 -21.27 -14.37
N THR A 565 -20.83 -20.44 -14.23
CA THR A 565 -20.63 -19.18 -14.94
C THR A 565 -19.20 -19.04 -15.45
N ILE A 566 -19.01 -18.25 -16.51
CA ILE A 566 -17.68 -17.87 -17.01
C ILE A 566 -17.14 -16.74 -16.15
N THR A 567 -15.90 -16.87 -15.68
CA THR A 567 -15.23 -15.96 -14.74
C THR A 567 -14.08 -15.19 -15.36
N SER A 568 -13.52 -15.67 -16.46
CA SER A 568 -12.43 -15.00 -17.18
C SER A 568 -12.55 -15.20 -18.69
N LEU A 569 -12.15 -14.17 -19.44
CA LEU A 569 -12.10 -14.15 -20.91
C LEU A 569 -10.76 -13.57 -21.37
N ALA A 570 -10.25 -14.09 -22.49
CA ALA A 570 -9.16 -13.45 -23.23
C ALA A 570 -9.36 -13.62 -24.74
N GLU A 571 -9.32 -12.50 -25.47
CA GLU A 571 -9.14 -12.52 -26.93
C GLU A 571 -7.64 -12.38 -27.26
N SER A 572 -7.11 -13.24 -28.14
CA SER A 572 -5.70 -13.18 -28.51
C SER A 572 -5.37 -11.85 -29.20
N PRO A 573 -4.37 -11.08 -28.73
CA PRO A 573 -3.91 -9.89 -29.44
C PRO A 573 -3.19 -10.22 -30.76
N LYS A 574 -2.89 -11.50 -31.03
CA LYS A 574 -2.23 -11.96 -32.26
C LYS A 574 -3.18 -12.49 -33.32
N LYS A 575 -4.38 -12.93 -32.93
CA LYS A 575 -5.36 -13.51 -33.86
C LYS A 575 -6.78 -13.16 -33.41
N GLU A 576 -7.44 -12.29 -34.16
CA GLU A 576 -8.86 -11.99 -33.93
C GLU A 576 -9.70 -13.27 -34.02
N GLY A 577 -10.66 -13.41 -33.12
CA GLY A 577 -11.53 -14.59 -33.04
C GLY A 577 -10.90 -15.84 -32.41
N LEU A 578 -9.64 -15.78 -31.97
CA LEU A 578 -9.08 -16.74 -31.01
C LEU A 578 -9.42 -16.28 -29.60
N ILE A 579 -10.35 -16.96 -28.94
CA ILE A 579 -10.89 -16.57 -27.64
C ILE A 579 -10.82 -17.76 -26.68
N TYR A 580 -10.42 -17.47 -25.44
CA TYR A 580 -10.40 -18.41 -24.33
C TYR A 580 -11.40 -17.98 -23.26
N ALA A 581 -12.07 -18.94 -22.64
CA ALA A 581 -13.00 -18.71 -21.53
C ALA A 581 -12.71 -19.69 -20.38
N GLY A 582 -12.71 -19.19 -19.15
CA GLY A 582 -12.54 -19.96 -17.92
C GLY A 582 -13.77 -19.87 -17.03
N THR A 583 -14.07 -20.92 -16.26
CA THR A 583 -15.32 -21.01 -15.48
C THR A 583 -15.11 -21.20 -13.97
N ASP A 584 -16.17 -20.95 -13.20
CA ASP A 584 -16.22 -21.19 -11.75
C ASP A 584 -16.34 -22.67 -11.36
N ASP A 585 -16.52 -23.56 -12.34
CA ASP A 585 -16.73 -25.01 -12.18
C ASP A 585 -15.61 -25.88 -12.79
N GLY A 586 -14.49 -25.26 -13.19
CA GLY A 586 -13.28 -25.97 -13.60
C GLY A 586 -13.27 -26.40 -15.07
N ARG A 587 -13.64 -25.49 -15.98
CA ARG A 587 -13.56 -25.67 -17.43
C ARG A 587 -12.75 -24.55 -18.08
N ILE A 588 -11.96 -24.93 -19.08
CA ILE A 588 -11.33 -24.02 -20.03
C ILE A 588 -11.91 -24.32 -21.41
N GLN A 589 -12.29 -23.28 -22.14
CA GLN A 589 -12.94 -23.40 -23.45
C GLN A 589 -12.20 -22.52 -24.45
N VAL A 590 -11.97 -23.04 -25.66
CA VAL A 590 -11.22 -22.35 -26.71
C VAL A 590 -12.00 -22.33 -28.01
N THR A 591 -12.11 -21.16 -28.63
CA THR A 591 -12.56 -21.03 -30.03
C THR A 591 -11.47 -20.40 -30.87
N GLU A 592 -11.30 -20.88 -32.10
CA GLU A 592 -10.30 -20.36 -33.05
C GLU A 592 -10.92 -19.62 -34.25
N ASN A 593 -12.25 -19.56 -34.29
CA ASN A 593 -13.07 -19.12 -35.42
C ASN A 593 -14.19 -18.18 -34.97
N GLY A 594 -13.96 -17.38 -33.92
CA GLY A 594 -14.90 -16.34 -33.48
C GLY A 594 -16.20 -16.89 -32.90
N GLY A 595 -16.18 -18.10 -32.35
CA GLY A 595 -17.32 -18.74 -31.69
C GLY A 595 -18.16 -19.68 -32.56
N GLU A 596 -17.79 -19.92 -33.82
CA GLU A 596 -18.48 -20.92 -34.65
C GLU A 596 -18.35 -22.35 -34.06
N SER A 597 -17.25 -22.64 -33.38
CA SER A 597 -17.03 -23.88 -32.62
C SER A 597 -16.14 -23.66 -31.42
N TRP A 598 -16.38 -24.42 -30.34
CA TRP A 598 -15.62 -24.39 -29.10
C TRP A 598 -15.05 -25.78 -28.77
N ARG A 599 -13.80 -25.82 -28.31
CA ARG A 599 -13.13 -27.00 -27.77
C ARG A 599 -13.03 -26.87 -26.25
N GLU A 600 -13.58 -27.85 -25.55
CA GLU A 600 -13.52 -27.95 -24.09
C GLU A 600 -12.22 -28.63 -23.65
N ILE A 601 -11.66 -28.16 -22.55
CA ILE A 601 -10.52 -28.72 -21.83
C ILE A 601 -10.97 -28.91 -20.37
N GLU A 602 -10.94 -30.16 -19.91
CA GLU A 602 -11.25 -30.49 -18.52
C GLU A 602 -9.98 -30.41 -17.66
N LEU A 603 -10.04 -29.74 -16.51
CA LEU A 603 -8.87 -29.67 -15.61
C LEU A 603 -8.41 -31.04 -15.09
N SER A 604 -9.29 -32.05 -15.08
CA SER A 604 -8.92 -33.43 -14.72
C SER A 604 -7.98 -34.10 -15.71
N ASP A 605 -7.84 -33.57 -16.92
CA ASP A 605 -6.94 -34.10 -17.95
C ASP A 605 -5.55 -33.42 -17.92
N ILE A 606 -5.34 -32.49 -16.99
CA ILE A 606 -4.08 -31.78 -16.78
C ILE A 606 -3.41 -32.36 -15.52
N ASP A 607 -2.14 -32.74 -15.64
CA ASP A 607 -1.37 -33.25 -14.52
C ASP A 607 -1.07 -32.13 -13.49
N ASP A 608 -0.93 -32.51 -12.23
CA ASP A 608 -0.49 -31.65 -11.12
C ASP A 608 -1.37 -30.40 -10.83
N VAL A 609 -2.63 -30.41 -11.29
CA VAL A 609 -3.61 -29.36 -10.98
C VAL A 609 -4.93 -29.92 -10.42
N PRO A 610 -5.71 -29.12 -9.67
CA PRO A 610 -6.99 -29.60 -9.13
C PRO A 610 -8.07 -29.69 -10.20
N SER A 611 -8.75 -30.84 -10.25
CA SER A 611 -9.78 -31.15 -11.27
C SER A 611 -11.02 -30.24 -11.31
N LYS A 612 -11.19 -29.35 -10.32
CA LYS A 612 -12.36 -28.47 -10.14
C LYS A 612 -11.98 -27.08 -9.65
N ALA A 613 -10.73 -26.66 -9.87
CA ALA A 613 -10.29 -25.34 -9.45
C ALA A 613 -11.13 -24.25 -10.13
N PHE A 614 -11.38 -23.17 -9.41
CA PHE A 614 -12.00 -21.96 -9.96
C PHE A 614 -10.99 -21.26 -10.86
N ILE A 615 -11.36 -20.94 -12.10
CA ILE A 615 -10.48 -20.17 -12.99
C ILE A 615 -10.53 -18.69 -12.62
N ASN A 616 -9.46 -18.18 -12.03
CA ASN A 616 -9.36 -16.77 -11.65
C ASN A 616 -9.07 -15.88 -12.86
N ASP A 617 -8.14 -16.31 -13.71
CA ASP A 617 -7.66 -15.51 -14.85
C ASP A 617 -7.19 -16.39 -16.00
N ILE A 618 -7.45 -15.96 -17.23
CA ILE A 618 -6.91 -16.52 -18.46
C ILE A 618 -6.35 -15.35 -19.27
N LYS A 619 -5.10 -15.47 -19.75
CA LYS A 619 -4.48 -14.46 -20.61
C LYS A 619 -3.85 -15.12 -21.82
N ALA A 620 -4.29 -14.70 -23.00
CA ALA A 620 -3.61 -15.03 -24.26
C ALA A 620 -2.31 -14.22 -24.36
N ASP A 621 -1.25 -14.87 -24.83
CA ASP A 621 0.08 -14.26 -24.92
C ASP A 621 0.12 -13.11 -25.94
N ARG A 622 0.93 -12.09 -25.61
CA ARG A 622 1.04 -10.85 -26.39
C ARG A 622 1.98 -10.97 -27.58
N PHE A 623 2.83 -11.99 -27.62
CA PHE A 623 3.92 -12.20 -28.57
C PHE A 623 3.72 -13.45 -29.43
N ASP A 624 3.19 -14.53 -28.87
CA ASP A 624 2.95 -15.80 -29.54
C ASP A 624 1.45 -16.14 -29.56
N VAL A 625 0.94 -16.44 -30.76
CA VAL A 625 -0.47 -16.82 -30.98
C VAL A 625 -0.83 -18.18 -30.34
N ASN A 626 0.15 -19.02 -30.04
CA ASN A 626 -0.11 -20.34 -29.46
C ASN A 626 -0.03 -20.37 -27.94
N THR A 627 0.46 -19.30 -27.30
CA THR A 627 0.71 -19.31 -25.87
C THR A 627 -0.47 -18.72 -25.08
N VAL A 628 -0.83 -19.37 -23.97
CA VAL A 628 -1.89 -18.94 -23.05
C VAL A 628 -1.51 -19.31 -21.62
N TYR A 629 -1.86 -18.44 -20.67
CA TYR A 629 -1.62 -18.60 -19.24
C TYR A 629 -2.95 -18.68 -18.50
N VAL A 630 -3.04 -19.51 -17.46
CA VAL A 630 -4.26 -19.69 -16.66
C VAL A 630 -3.91 -19.72 -15.16
N ALA A 631 -4.45 -18.76 -14.41
CA ALA A 631 -4.38 -18.72 -12.95
C ALA A 631 -5.63 -19.38 -12.35
N MET A 632 -5.40 -20.29 -11.40
CA MET A 632 -6.45 -21.12 -10.81
C MET A 632 -6.46 -21.01 -9.28
N ASP A 633 -7.62 -21.28 -8.71
CA ASP A 633 -7.86 -21.19 -7.28
C ASP A 633 -8.70 -22.36 -6.78
N ASP A 634 -8.12 -23.16 -5.88
CA ASP A 634 -8.78 -24.30 -5.27
C ASP A 634 -9.01 -24.12 -3.75
N HIS A 635 -8.85 -22.89 -3.22
CA HIS A 635 -9.09 -22.65 -1.78
C HIS A 635 -10.53 -22.94 -1.39
N LYS A 636 -11.45 -22.79 -2.36
CA LYS A 636 -12.88 -23.07 -2.20
C LYS A 636 -13.19 -24.57 -2.04
N ASN A 637 -12.18 -25.43 -2.17
CA ASN A 637 -12.19 -26.86 -1.88
C ASN A 637 -11.18 -27.26 -0.78
N GLY A 638 -10.54 -26.28 -0.11
CA GLY A 638 -9.60 -26.51 0.99
C GLY A 638 -8.12 -26.54 0.62
N ASP A 639 -7.77 -26.32 -0.65
CA ASP A 639 -6.38 -26.31 -1.11
C ASP A 639 -5.89 -24.86 -1.34
N LEU A 640 -4.88 -24.45 -0.59
CA LEU A 640 -4.35 -23.09 -0.61
C LEU A 640 -3.12 -22.91 -1.50
N ASN A 641 -2.70 -23.95 -2.22
CA ASN A 641 -1.48 -23.90 -3.04
C ASN A 641 -1.62 -22.95 -4.25
N PRO A 642 -0.50 -22.36 -4.71
CA PRO A 642 -0.47 -21.58 -5.94
C PRO A 642 -0.69 -22.48 -7.16
N TYR A 643 -1.52 -22.02 -8.11
CA TYR A 643 -1.71 -22.69 -9.39
C TYR A 643 -1.71 -21.68 -10.54
N LEU A 644 -0.65 -21.70 -11.33
CA LEU A 644 -0.50 -20.99 -12.59
C LEU A 644 0.07 -21.95 -13.64
N ILE A 645 -0.71 -22.18 -14.70
CA ILE A 645 -0.30 -23.05 -15.80
C ILE A 645 -0.11 -22.26 -17.09
N LYS A 646 0.69 -22.83 -17.99
CA LYS A 646 0.99 -22.30 -19.31
C LYS A 646 0.79 -23.38 -20.36
N SER A 647 0.30 -22.98 -21.52
CA SER A 647 0.30 -23.80 -22.72
C SER A 647 0.97 -23.04 -23.85
N THR A 648 1.72 -23.73 -24.70
CA THR A 648 2.36 -23.18 -25.92
C THR A 648 1.78 -23.75 -27.21
N ASP A 649 0.63 -24.44 -27.12
CA ASP A 649 -0.04 -25.12 -28.24
C ASP A 649 -1.55 -24.90 -28.24
N ARG A 650 -2.00 -23.74 -27.72
CA ARG A 650 -3.42 -23.33 -27.59
C ARG A 650 -4.24 -24.22 -26.65
N GLY A 651 -3.61 -24.74 -25.61
CA GLY A 651 -4.26 -25.56 -24.58
C GLY A 651 -4.49 -27.00 -24.99
N GLU A 652 -3.66 -27.57 -25.87
CA GLU A 652 -3.63 -29.01 -26.11
C GLU A 652 -2.76 -29.73 -25.05
N SER A 653 -1.71 -29.07 -24.56
CA SER A 653 -0.90 -29.49 -23.41
C SER A 653 -0.57 -28.32 -22.50
N TRP A 654 -0.29 -28.62 -21.22
CA TRP A 654 -0.09 -27.64 -20.16
C TRP A 654 1.11 -27.99 -19.28
N GLU A 655 1.77 -26.97 -18.76
CA GLU A 655 2.85 -27.06 -17.77
C GLU A 655 2.54 -26.15 -16.58
N LEU A 656 2.91 -26.59 -15.37
CA LEU A 656 2.86 -25.76 -14.16
C LEU A 656 4.07 -24.82 -14.14
N ILE A 657 3.84 -23.53 -13.92
CA ILE A 657 4.88 -22.49 -13.87
C ILE A 657 4.83 -21.71 -12.54
N SER A 658 4.44 -22.38 -11.47
CA SER A 658 4.25 -21.80 -10.13
C SER A 658 4.79 -22.70 -9.01
N ASP A 659 5.61 -23.68 -9.38
CA ASP A 659 6.17 -24.69 -8.48
C ASP A 659 7.17 -24.12 -7.46
N ASP A 660 7.76 -22.96 -7.73
CA ASP A 660 8.66 -22.24 -6.82
C ASP A 660 7.98 -21.08 -6.06
N LEU A 661 6.69 -20.79 -6.35
CA LEU A 661 5.91 -19.86 -5.53
C LEU A 661 5.67 -20.48 -4.15
N PRO A 662 5.67 -19.68 -3.06
CA PRO A 662 5.51 -20.26 -1.73
C PRO A 662 4.12 -20.88 -1.55
N ASP A 663 4.03 -21.97 -0.78
CA ASP A 663 2.75 -22.56 -0.37
C ASP A 663 1.81 -21.50 0.23
N ARG A 664 0.50 -21.78 0.17
CA ARG A 664 -0.54 -20.85 0.67
C ARG A 664 -0.52 -19.48 -0.05
N HIS A 665 -0.18 -19.43 -1.33
CA HIS A 665 -0.23 -18.20 -2.14
C HIS A 665 -1.19 -18.38 -3.31
N LEU A 666 -2.47 -18.06 -3.12
CA LEU A 666 -3.42 -18.08 -4.23
C LEU A 666 -2.94 -17.15 -5.34
N VAL A 667 -3.04 -17.59 -6.60
CA VAL A 667 -2.72 -16.76 -7.77
C VAL A 667 -4.01 -16.16 -8.30
N TRP A 668 -4.13 -14.83 -8.21
CA TRP A 668 -5.32 -14.11 -8.65
C TRP A 668 -5.19 -13.67 -10.11
N ARG A 669 -4.01 -13.20 -10.52
CA ARG A 669 -3.75 -12.71 -11.88
C ARG A 669 -2.37 -13.03 -12.39
N VAL A 670 -2.27 -13.04 -13.71
CA VAL A 670 -1.00 -12.99 -14.43
C VAL A 670 -1.07 -11.87 -15.48
N ILE A 671 0.00 -11.09 -15.62
CA ILE A 671 0.11 -10.10 -16.70
C ILE A 671 1.52 -10.13 -17.30
N GLN A 672 1.58 -10.12 -18.64
CA GLN A 672 2.82 -10.14 -19.39
C GLN A 672 3.24 -8.72 -19.78
N ASP A 673 4.55 -8.45 -19.69
CA ASP A 673 5.10 -7.19 -20.17
C ASP A 673 4.77 -6.94 -21.65
N HIS A 674 4.69 -5.67 -22.03
CA HIS A 674 4.32 -5.26 -23.37
C HIS A 674 5.51 -5.13 -24.34
N LYS A 675 6.76 -5.34 -23.89
CA LYS A 675 7.96 -5.29 -24.73
C LYS A 675 8.82 -6.55 -24.65
N ASP A 676 8.91 -7.16 -23.48
CA ASP A 676 9.63 -8.40 -23.21
C ASP A 676 8.63 -9.55 -23.01
N LYS A 677 8.85 -10.67 -23.70
CA LYS A 677 7.96 -11.84 -23.66
C LYS A 677 8.16 -12.68 -22.39
N ASP A 678 9.35 -12.62 -21.79
CA ASP A 678 9.74 -13.48 -20.66
C ASP A 678 9.50 -12.78 -19.31
N LEU A 679 9.24 -11.47 -19.32
CA LEU A 679 8.85 -10.72 -18.13
C LEU A 679 7.35 -10.85 -17.84
N LEU A 680 7.00 -11.57 -16.78
CA LEU A 680 5.63 -11.72 -16.28
C LEU A 680 5.50 -11.22 -14.85
N PHE A 681 4.30 -10.81 -14.46
CA PHE A 681 3.95 -10.47 -13.09
C PHE A 681 2.74 -11.31 -12.63
N ALA A 682 2.77 -11.75 -11.38
CA ALA A 682 1.68 -12.49 -10.74
C ALA A 682 1.17 -11.72 -9.52
N GLY A 683 -0.13 -11.45 -9.49
CA GLY A 683 -0.84 -10.95 -8.31
C GLY A 683 -1.25 -12.12 -7.44
N THR A 684 -0.79 -12.15 -6.20
CA THR A 684 -1.00 -13.28 -5.28
C THR A 684 -1.66 -12.85 -3.99
N GLU A 685 -2.06 -13.84 -3.18
CA GLU A 685 -2.67 -13.62 -1.87
C GLU A 685 -1.80 -12.82 -0.88
N PHE A 686 -0.46 -12.88 -1.04
CA PHE A 686 0.48 -12.22 -0.13
C PHE A 686 1.56 -11.41 -0.88
N GLY A 687 1.20 -10.77 -1.99
CA GLY A 687 2.04 -9.80 -2.67
C GLY A 687 2.08 -9.97 -4.19
N ILE A 688 3.01 -9.25 -4.82
CA ILE A 688 3.26 -9.32 -6.27
C ILE A 688 4.59 -10.04 -6.49
N PHE A 689 4.60 -10.98 -7.43
CA PHE A 689 5.79 -11.67 -7.89
C PHE A 689 6.06 -11.31 -9.35
N PHE A 690 7.31 -11.41 -9.78
CA PHE A 690 7.71 -11.30 -11.18
C PHE A 690 8.67 -12.41 -11.55
N THR A 691 8.78 -12.70 -12.85
CA THR A 691 9.76 -13.61 -13.45
C THR A 691 10.36 -12.88 -14.66
N VAL A 692 11.61 -13.18 -14.99
CA VAL A 692 12.31 -12.68 -16.20
C VAL A 692 12.67 -13.80 -17.18
N ASP A 693 12.24 -15.03 -16.87
CA ASP A 693 12.55 -16.26 -17.60
C ASP A 693 11.28 -17.00 -18.06
N GLY A 694 10.14 -16.30 -18.14
CA GLY A 694 8.91 -16.84 -18.69
C GLY A 694 8.16 -17.82 -17.77
N GLY A 695 8.43 -17.75 -16.46
CA GLY A 695 7.76 -18.53 -15.42
C GLY A 695 8.61 -19.64 -14.80
N GLU A 696 9.92 -19.71 -15.08
CA GLU A 696 10.79 -20.74 -14.50
C GLU A 696 11.21 -20.38 -13.06
N ASN A 697 11.45 -19.09 -12.76
CA ASN A 697 11.75 -18.62 -11.41
C ASN A 697 11.00 -17.32 -11.08
N TRP A 698 10.33 -17.28 -9.93
CA TRP A 698 9.57 -16.13 -9.45
C TRP A 698 10.26 -15.40 -8.28
N GLN A 699 10.24 -14.07 -8.32
CA GLN A 699 10.81 -13.18 -7.32
C GLN A 699 9.75 -12.23 -6.77
N GLN A 700 9.65 -12.12 -5.44
CA GLN A 700 8.67 -11.25 -4.79
C GLN A 700 9.11 -9.79 -4.76
N LEU A 701 8.21 -8.87 -5.12
CA LEU A 701 8.38 -7.43 -4.97
C LEU A 701 7.95 -6.99 -3.56
N LYS A 702 8.91 -6.83 -2.65
CA LYS A 702 8.68 -6.45 -1.24
C LYS A 702 8.84 -4.96 -0.94
N GLY A 703 9.35 -4.17 -1.89
CA GLY A 703 9.65 -2.77 -1.65
C GLY A 703 8.37 -1.93 -1.49
N GLY A 704 8.21 -1.25 -0.35
CA GLY A 704 7.16 -0.21 -0.18
C GLY A 704 5.73 -0.72 0.01
N VAL A 705 5.53 -2.02 0.18
CA VAL A 705 4.20 -2.65 0.29
C VAL A 705 4.14 -3.56 1.53
N PRO A 706 3.00 -3.61 2.27
CA PRO A 706 2.80 -4.57 3.35
C PRO A 706 2.48 -5.98 2.80
N THR A 707 2.42 -6.98 3.68
CA THR A 707 1.75 -8.25 3.36
C THR A 707 0.28 -7.96 3.02
N ILE A 708 -0.14 -8.16 1.77
CA ILE A 708 -1.51 -7.90 1.31
C ILE A 708 -1.82 -8.67 0.02
N SER A 709 -3.08 -9.02 -0.18
CA SER A 709 -3.59 -9.65 -1.40
C SER A 709 -3.71 -8.64 -2.54
N PHE A 710 -3.15 -8.98 -3.70
CA PHE A 710 -3.32 -8.25 -4.96
C PHE A 710 -4.23 -9.05 -5.88
N ARG A 711 -5.49 -8.63 -5.97
CA ARG A 711 -6.51 -9.34 -6.76
C ARG A 711 -6.50 -8.98 -8.23
N ASP A 712 -5.86 -7.87 -8.59
CA ASP A 712 -5.70 -7.50 -9.98
C ASP A 712 -4.46 -6.65 -10.27
N LEU A 713 -3.95 -6.78 -11.51
CA LEU A 713 -2.77 -6.07 -12.01
C LEU A 713 -3.04 -5.52 -13.41
N GLU A 714 -2.58 -4.30 -13.69
CA GLU A 714 -2.63 -3.71 -15.03
C GLU A 714 -1.34 -2.96 -15.36
N ILE A 715 -0.96 -2.93 -16.63
CA ILE A 715 0.25 -2.26 -17.11
C ILE A 715 -0.12 -1.00 -17.89
N GLN A 716 0.32 0.15 -17.39
CA GLN A 716 0.29 1.39 -18.16
C GLN A 716 1.52 1.46 -19.07
N ARG A 717 1.29 1.23 -20.37
CA ARG A 717 2.35 0.96 -21.36
C ARG A 717 3.22 2.18 -21.69
N ASP A 718 2.65 3.38 -21.69
CA ASP A 718 3.40 4.59 -22.03
C ASP A 718 4.40 4.96 -20.93
N HIS A 719 4.06 4.66 -19.68
CA HIS A 719 4.89 4.98 -18.51
C HIS A 719 5.77 3.81 -18.05
N ASN A 720 5.50 2.59 -18.52
CA ASN A 720 6.02 1.33 -17.97
C ASN A 720 5.70 1.22 -16.47
N ASP A 721 4.48 1.57 -16.08
CA ASP A 721 4.04 1.50 -14.69
C ASP A 721 3.21 0.22 -14.50
N LEU A 722 3.48 -0.53 -13.42
CA LEU A 722 2.64 -1.66 -12.99
C LEU A 722 1.72 -1.17 -11.88
N VAL A 723 0.41 -1.23 -12.11
CA VAL A 723 -0.62 -0.83 -11.15
C VAL A 723 -1.23 -2.08 -10.53
N GLY A 724 -1.28 -2.14 -9.21
CA GLY A 724 -1.88 -3.24 -8.47
C GLY A 724 -3.09 -2.80 -7.65
N ALA A 725 -4.21 -3.51 -7.82
CA ALA A 725 -5.38 -3.45 -6.93
C ALA A 725 -5.15 -4.36 -5.73
N SER A 726 -4.92 -3.77 -4.57
CA SER A 726 -4.92 -4.54 -3.34
C SER A 726 -6.34 -4.68 -2.79
N PHE A 727 -6.63 -5.82 -2.16
CA PHE A 727 -7.89 -6.03 -1.48
C PHE A 727 -7.81 -5.55 -0.03
N GLY A 728 -7.76 -4.24 0.17
CA GLY A 728 -7.89 -3.57 1.47
C GLY A 728 -6.70 -2.73 1.92
N ARG A 729 -5.81 -2.36 0.98
CA ARG A 729 -4.82 -1.27 1.12
C ARG A 729 -4.83 -0.32 -0.09
N SER A 730 -5.98 -0.23 -0.77
CA SER A 730 -6.21 0.58 -1.98
C SER A 730 -5.24 0.23 -3.13
N PHE A 731 -4.82 1.20 -3.97
CA PHE A 731 -3.93 0.92 -5.11
C PHE A 731 -2.45 1.16 -4.79
N TYR A 732 -1.59 0.42 -5.50
CA TYR A 732 -0.15 0.62 -5.54
C TYR A 732 0.35 0.75 -6.98
N ILE A 733 1.42 1.51 -7.17
CA ILE A 733 2.11 1.64 -8.46
C ILE A 733 3.60 1.32 -8.26
N LEU A 734 4.13 0.37 -9.03
CA LEU A 734 5.57 0.31 -9.28
C LEU A 734 5.86 1.24 -10.46
N ASP A 735 6.29 2.46 -10.14
CA ASP A 735 6.65 3.46 -11.15
C ASP A 735 7.86 2.94 -11.97
N ASP A 736 7.76 2.96 -13.29
CA ASP A 736 8.81 2.58 -14.25
C ASP A 736 9.50 1.23 -13.94
N TYR A 737 8.83 0.11 -14.19
CA TYR A 737 9.40 -1.23 -14.01
C TYR A 737 10.39 -1.64 -15.10
N SER A 738 10.65 -0.78 -16.10
CA SER A 738 11.49 -1.11 -17.26
C SER A 738 12.89 -1.67 -16.94
N PRO A 739 13.56 -1.33 -15.80
CA PRO A 739 14.82 -1.97 -15.42
C PRO A 739 14.76 -3.50 -15.31
N LEU A 740 13.58 -4.07 -15.02
CA LEU A 740 13.41 -5.53 -14.91
C LEU A 740 13.63 -6.26 -16.23
N ARG A 741 13.48 -5.59 -17.38
CA ARG A 741 13.73 -6.18 -18.72
C ARG A 741 15.21 -6.42 -19.01
N GLU A 742 16.09 -5.80 -18.23
CA GLU A 742 17.54 -5.95 -18.34
C GLU A 742 18.11 -6.79 -17.19
N VAL A 743 17.24 -7.47 -16.42
CA VAL A 743 17.65 -8.32 -15.31
C VAL A 743 17.94 -9.72 -15.83
N ASP A 744 19.21 -10.09 -15.80
CA ASP A 744 19.71 -11.43 -16.06
C ASP A 744 21.01 -11.67 -15.26
N ASP A 745 21.47 -12.91 -15.22
CA ASP A 745 22.71 -13.27 -14.51
C ASP A 745 23.95 -12.53 -15.06
N GLU A 746 23.99 -12.25 -16.36
CA GLU A 746 25.11 -11.53 -16.98
C GLU A 746 25.20 -10.10 -16.44
N THR A 747 24.09 -9.37 -16.47
CA THR A 747 23.95 -7.99 -16.00
C THR A 747 24.16 -7.89 -14.50
N LEU A 748 23.57 -8.81 -13.72
CA LEU A 748 23.72 -8.80 -12.26
C LEU A 748 25.11 -9.29 -11.80
N SER A 749 25.88 -9.93 -12.67
CA SER A 749 27.29 -10.29 -12.39
C SER A 749 28.26 -9.11 -12.50
N GLN A 750 27.87 -8.04 -13.20
CA GLN A 750 28.64 -6.80 -13.32
C GLN A 750 28.77 -6.10 -11.97
N GLU A 751 29.82 -5.30 -11.78
CA GLU A 751 30.01 -4.58 -10.51
C GLU A 751 28.83 -3.65 -10.19
N ALA A 752 28.28 -3.00 -11.22
CA ALA A 752 27.09 -2.17 -11.14
C ALA A 752 26.44 -2.00 -12.51
N LYS A 753 25.17 -1.58 -12.52
CA LYS A 753 24.42 -1.20 -13.72
C LYS A 753 23.62 0.08 -13.44
N LEU A 754 23.71 1.07 -14.33
CA LEU A 754 22.81 2.22 -14.36
C LEU A 754 21.80 1.99 -15.48
N PHE A 755 20.52 2.04 -15.16
CA PHE A 755 19.44 1.85 -16.12
C PHE A 755 19.02 3.19 -16.72
N THR A 756 18.57 3.17 -17.97
CA THR A 756 18.07 4.37 -18.65
C THR A 756 16.78 4.85 -17.97
N PRO A 757 16.73 6.09 -17.46
CA PRO A 757 15.50 6.61 -16.88
C PRO A 757 14.50 7.03 -17.98
N ARG A 758 13.21 7.04 -17.66
CA ARG A 758 12.19 7.66 -18.53
C ARG A 758 12.37 9.17 -18.67
N ASP A 759 11.74 9.74 -19.70
CA ASP A 759 11.66 11.19 -19.90
C ASP A 759 11.07 11.88 -18.67
N THR A 760 11.61 13.05 -18.36
CA THR A 760 11.30 13.79 -17.13
C THR A 760 10.46 15.02 -17.43
N TYR A 761 9.35 15.18 -16.71
CA TYR A 761 8.54 16.40 -16.80
C TYR A 761 9.16 17.59 -16.08
N TRP A 762 9.19 18.73 -16.77
CA TRP A 762 9.63 20.03 -16.29
C TRP A 762 8.43 20.90 -15.92
N TYR A 763 8.29 21.19 -14.63
CA TYR A 763 7.22 22.03 -14.06
C TYR A 763 7.61 22.52 -12.67
N ILE A 764 6.81 23.43 -12.10
CA ILE A 764 6.94 23.86 -10.69
C ILE A 764 5.86 23.17 -9.87
N GLU A 765 6.26 22.45 -8.82
CA GLU A 765 5.33 21.94 -7.81
C GLU A 765 4.79 23.12 -7.01
N ASN A 766 3.47 23.31 -7.03
CA ASN A 766 2.79 24.33 -6.24
C ASN A 766 1.97 23.65 -5.14
N SER A 767 1.82 24.28 -3.99
CA SER A 767 0.80 23.85 -3.01
C SER A 767 -0.56 24.37 -3.44
N VAL A 768 -1.58 23.52 -3.31
CA VAL A 768 -2.98 23.81 -3.61
C VAL A 768 -3.87 23.77 -2.36
N VAL A 769 -3.34 23.35 -1.22
CA VAL A 769 -4.03 23.35 0.08
C VAL A 769 -3.19 24.00 1.17
N GLY A 770 -3.85 24.53 2.21
CA GLY A 770 -3.16 25.10 3.36
C GLY A 770 -4.02 25.01 4.62
N SER A 771 -3.38 24.85 5.78
CA SER A 771 -4.05 24.86 7.10
C SER A 771 -5.16 23.80 7.28
N MET A 772 -5.01 22.61 6.68
CA MET A 772 -6.02 21.53 6.73
C MET A 772 -5.95 20.64 7.99
N GLY A 773 -4.89 20.74 8.78
CA GLY A 773 -4.65 19.84 9.92
C GLY A 773 -4.09 18.47 9.50
N ALA A 774 -3.93 17.57 10.48
CA ALA A 774 -3.24 16.28 10.29
C ALA A 774 -4.14 15.11 9.85
N SER A 775 -5.47 15.27 9.91
CA SER A 775 -6.42 14.24 9.45
C SER A 775 -6.61 14.21 7.94
N HIS A 776 -6.03 15.17 7.21
CA HIS A 776 -6.15 15.22 5.77
C HIS A 776 -5.33 14.10 5.11
N PHE A 777 -6.02 13.17 4.43
CA PHE A 777 -5.37 12.12 3.66
C PHE A 777 -4.73 12.66 2.38
N LYS A 778 -3.47 12.28 2.17
CA LYS A 778 -2.76 12.38 0.91
C LYS A 778 -1.85 11.18 0.71
N ALA A 779 -1.67 10.79 -0.54
CA ALA A 779 -0.65 9.84 -0.98
C ALA A 779 0.43 10.58 -1.77
N ASP A 780 1.66 10.05 -1.76
CA ASP A 780 2.78 10.71 -2.40
C ASP A 780 2.70 10.63 -3.94
N ASN A 781 3.16 11.68 -4.62
CA ASN A 781 3.54 11.61 -6.02
C ASN A 781 4.84 10.79 -6.18
N PRO A 782 5.17 10.29 -7.39
CA PRO A 782 6.53 9.83 -7.63
C PRO A 782 7.50 11.01 -7.43
N PRO A 783 8.76 10.77 -7.02
CA PRO A 783 9.71 11.85 -6.75
C PRO A 783 9.81 12.84 -7.90
N PHE A 784 9.89 14.14 -7.57
CA PHE A 784 10.05 15.18 -8.56
C PHE A 784 11.40 15.07 -9.29
N GLY A 785 11.37 15.34 -10.59
CA GLY A 785 12.52 15.28 -11.49
C GLY A 785 12.87 13.88 -11.99
N THR A 786 14.13 13.68 -12.38
CA THR A 786 14.59 12.45 -13.04
C THR A 786 14.92 11.40 -12.00
N VAL A 787 14.20 10.27 -12.01
CA VAL A 787 14.47 9.13 -11.13
C VAL A 787 15.43 8.16 -11.83
N PHE A 788 16.61 7.98 -11.28
CA PHE A 788 17.60 7.01 -11.74
C PHE A 788 17.49 5.72 -10.95
N THR A 789 17.42 4.59 -11.66
CA THR A 789 17.56 3.25 -11.07
C THR A 789 18.97 2.73 -11.32
N TYR A 790 19.62 2.17 -10.29
CA TYR A 790 20.89 1.46 -10.45
C TYR A 790 20.96 0.22 -9.57
N TYR A 791 21.75 -0.76 -10.00
CA TYR A 791 22.07 -1.97 -9.26
C TYR A 791 23.54 -1.97 -8.87
N LEU A 792 23.84 -2.45 -7.65
CA LEU A 792 25.20 -2.75 -7.17
C LEU A 792 25.28 -4.21 -6.77
N LYS A 793 26.25 -4.95 -7.31
CA LYS A 793 26.48 -6.35 -6.94
C LYS A 793 26.93 -6.52 -5.51
N ASP A 794 27.79 -5.61 -5.05
CA ASP A 794 28.39 -5.63 -3.72
C ASP A 794 28.20 -4.29 -3.00
N SER A 795 28.21 -4.34 -1.67
CA SER A 795 28.24 -3.11 -0.87
C SER A 795 29.66 -2.55 -0.82
N TYR A 796 29.83 -1.26 -1.09
CA TYR A 796 31.08 -0.56 -0.82
C TYR A 796 31.14 -0.21 0.66
N LYS A 797 31.88 -0.99 1.44
CA LYS A 797 31.95 -0.87 2.91
C LYS A 797 33.12 0.01 3.35
N SER A 798 32.90 0.89 4.33
CA SER A 798 33.98 1.55 5.07
C SER A 798 34.81 0.54 5.85
N LEU A 799 36.03 0.92 6.24
CA LEU A 799 36.89 0.16 7.15
C LEU A 799 36.13 -0.17 8.46
N GLU A 800 35.36 0.79 8.98
CA GLU A 800 34.52 0.59 10.17
C GLU A 800 33.46 -0.50 9.94
N ALA A 801 32.77 -0.47 8.80
CA ALA A 801 31.75 -1.45 8.47
C ALA A 801 32.35 -2.86 8.21
N GLN A 802 33.55 -2.92 7.61
CA GLN A 802 34.29 -4.17 7.45
C GLN A 802 34.70 -4.76 8.81
N ARG A 803 35.22 -3.91 9.71
CA ARG A 803 35.56 -4.32 11.07
C ARG A 803 34.33 -4.82 11.82
N LYS A 804 33.25 -4.04 11.89
CA LYS A 804 32.01 -4.43 12.58
C LYS A 804 31.46 -5.75 12.07
N LYS A 805 31.51 -6.00 10.76
CA LYS A 805 31.10 -7.28 10.18
C LYS A 805 31.96 -8.44 10.68
N ARG A 806 33.29 -8.28 10.68
CA ARG A 806 34.22 -9.28 11.23
C ARG A 806 34.00 -9.52 12.72
N GLU A 807 33.79 -8.46 13.50
CA GLU A 807 33.52 -8.54 14.95
C GLU A 807 32.23 -9.31 15.24
N GLN A 808 31.14 -9.06 14.49
CA GLN A 808 29.89 -9.82 14.60
C GLN A 808 30.07 -11.31 14.29
N ASP A 809 30.95 -11.65 13.36
CA ASP A 809 31.24 -13.05 13.03
C ASP A 809 32.09 -13.72 14.13
N LEU A 810 32.98 -12.97 14.80
CA LEU A 810 33.78 -13.44 15.94
C LEU A 810 32.96 -13.58 17.23
N GLU A 811 32.07 -12.62 17.52
CA GLU A 811 31.26 -12.56 18.77
C GLU A 811 30.38 -13.79 18.99
N LYS A 812 30.17 -14.61 17.95
CA LYS A 812 29.44 -15.88 18.04
C LYS A 812 30.20 -16.95 18.81
N ASP A 813 31.52 -17.03 18.64
CA ASP A 813 32.32 -18.19 19.09
C ASP A 813 33.63 -17.80 19.80
N GLU A 814 34.06 -16.53 19.70
CA GLU A 814 35.36 -16.04 20.17
C GLU A 814 35.26 -14.66 20.82
N ASP A 815 36.21 -14.34 21.70
CA ASP A 815 36.37 -12.98 22.23
C ASP A 815 36.71 -12.02 21.09
N VAL A 816 35.97 -10.92 20.97
CA VAL A 816 36.23 -9.89 19.97
C VAL A 816 37.51 -9.12 20.34
N PRO A 817 38.62 -9.26 19.59
CA PRO A 817 39.88 -8.62 19.95
C PRO A 817 39.81 -7.12 19.70
N PHE A 818 40.45 -6.32 20.57
CA PHE A 818 40.59 -4.89 20.36
C PHE A 818 41.24 -4.61 18.99
N PRO A 819 40.60 -3.82 18.10
CA PRO A 819 41.07 -3.61 16.73
C PRO A 819 42.40 -2.85 16.61
N GLY A 820 42.89 -2.26 17.71
CA GLY A 820 44.10 -1.45 17.73
C GLY A 820 43.81 0.02 17.43
N TRP A 821 44.45 0.93 18.18
CA TRP A 821 44.26 2.38 18.04
C TRP A 821 44.54 2.90 16.62
N ASP A 822 45.59 2.40 15.96
CA ASP A 822 45.94 2.82 14.60
C ASP A 822 44.86 2.49 13.57
N ASN A 823 44.12 1.39 13.75
CA ASN A 823 43.05 1.00 12.83
C ASN A 823 41.80 1.85 13.08
N LEU A 824 41.44 2.10 14.35
CA LEU A 824 40.34 3.00 14.70
C LEU A 824 40.60 4.43 14.20
N GLU A 825 41.84 4.92 14.33
CA GLU A 825 42.20 6.24 13.83
C GLU A 825 42.10 6.32 12.29
N LYS A 826 42.45 5.24 11.57
CA LYS A 826 42.22 5.14 10.12
C LYS A 826 40.75 5.12 9.76
N GLU A 827 39.92 4.40 10.52
CA GLU A 827 38.46 4.39 10.34
C GLU A 827 37.86 5.78 10.55
N MET A 828 38.25 6.47 11.62
CA MET A 828 37.76 7.82 11.94
C MET A 828 38.17 8.87 10.90
N ARG A 829 39.31 8.67 10.24
CA ARG A 829 39.82 9.54 9.17
C ARG A 829 39.34 9.14 7.77
N GLU A 830 38.67 8.00 7.62
CA GLU A 830 38.19 7.54 6.33
C GLU A 830 36.98 8.34 5.86
N GLN A 831 37.01 8.79 4.61
CA GLN A 831 35.80 9.26 3.95
C GLN A 831 34.91 8.07 3.61
N LYS A 832 33.71 8.03 4.18
CA LYS A 832 32.75 6.96 3.94
C LYS A 832 32.50 6.78 2.44
N PRO A 833 32.48 5.52 1.96
CA PRO A 833 32.21 5.23 0.56
C PRO A 833 30.80 5.70 0.20
N LYS A 834 30.65 6.19 -1.03
CA LYS A 834 29.38 6.66 -1.57
C LYS A 834 29.30 6.39 -3.07
N VAL A 835 28.09 6.32 -3.58
CA VAL A 835 27.83 6.32 -5.02
C VAL A 835 27.36 7.70 -5.45
N VAL A 836 27.76 8.11 -6.65
CA VAL A 836 27.45 9.40 -7.23
C VAL A 836 27.01 9.20 -8.67
N ILE A 837 25.86 9.75 -9.02
CA ILE A 837 25.41 9.90 -10.41
C ILE A 837 25.76 11.32 -10.85
N THR A 838 26.65 11.43 -11.84
CA THR A 838 27.02 12.72 -12.43
C THR A 838 26.16 12.99 -13.65
N ILE A 839 25.46 14.12 -13.65
CA ILE A 839 24.56 14.54 -14.73
C ILE A 839 25.23 15.63 -15.54
N LYS A 840 25.16 15.54 -16.86
CA LYS A 840 25.73 16.51 -17.80
C LYS A 840 24.68 16.94 -18.81
N ASN A 841 24.78 18.19 -19.28
CA ASN A 841 23.99 18.68 -20.41
C ASN A 841 24.58 18.21 -21.75
N GLU A 842 23.95 18.60 -22.85
CA GLU A 842 24.39 18.29 -24.22
C GLU A 842 25.82 18.78 -24.54
N ASP A 843 26.26 19.89 -23.95
CA ASP A 843 27.64 20.41 -24.10
C ASP A 843 28.69 19.60 -23.31
N GLY A 844 28.27 18.60 -22.53
CA GLY A 844 29.13 17.81 -21.64
C GLY A 844 29.49 18.50 -20.32
N ASN A 845 28.90 19.65 -20.03
CA ASN A 845 29.10 20.37 -18.77
C ASN A 845 28.35 19.66 -17.63
N VAL A 846 28.99 19.54 -16.48
CA VAL A 846 28.34 18.93 -15.30
C VAL A 846 27.26 19.85 -14.76
N VAL A 847 26.04 19.35 -14.77
CA VAL A 847 24.83 20.02 -14.30
C VAL A 847 24.63 19.77 -12.82
N ASN A 848 24.67 18.51 -12.38
CA ASN A 848 24.56 18.16 -10.95
C ASN A 848 25.21 16.79 -10.64
N ARG A 849 25.35 16.47 -9.35
CA ARG A 849 25.80 15.17 -8.84
C ARG A 849 24.85 14.69 -7.73
N VAL A 850 24.12 13.63 -8.01
CA VAL A 850 23.19 13.01 -7.04
C VAL A 850 23.93 11.91 -6.27
N LYS A 851 23.87 11.94 -4.94
CA LYS A 851 24.45 10.89 -4.10
C LYS A 851 23.43 9.77 -3.91
N GLY A 852 23.90 8.54 -3.89
CA GLY A 852 23.06 7.37 -3.62
C GLY A 852 23.65 6.38 -2.61
N PRO A 853 22.83 5.47 -2.06
CA PRO A 853 23.30 4.36 -1.25
C PRO A 853 24.44 3.55 -1.91
N ALA A 854 25.38 3.10 -1.11
CA ALA A 854 26.50 2.27 -1.56
C ALA A 854 26.37 0.80 -1.13
N THR A 855 25.14 0.34 -0.93
CA THR A 855 24.81 -1.02 -0.45
C THR A 855 24.43 -1.94 -1.62
N LYS A 856 24.58 -3.25 -1.45
CA LYS A 856 24.18 -4.27 -2.46
C LYS A 856 22.69 -4.16 -2.81
N GLY A 857 22.34 -4.43 -4.08
CA GLY A 857 20.96 -4.50 -4.58
C GLY A 857 20.54 -3.31 -5.45
N PHE A 858 19.25 -3.25 -5.77
CA PHE A 858 18.65 -2.15 -6.52
C PHE A 858 18.44 -0.91 -5.66
N HIS A 859 18.61 0.26 -6.27
CA HIS A 859 18.40 1.58 -5.66
C HIS A 859 17.76 2.55 -6.63
N ARG A 860 16.96 3.47 -6.10
CA ARG A 860 16.42 4.62 -6.83
C ARG A 860 16.81 5.92 -6.15
N VAL A 861 17.27 6.89 -6.94
CA VAL A 861 17.60 8.25 -6.49
C VAL A 861 17.12 9.24 -7.53
N ASN A 862 16.71 10.44 -7.11
CA ASN A 862 16.18 11.44 -8.03
C ASN A 862 17.05 12.69 -8.12
N TRP A 863 17.10 13.28 -9.30
CA TRP A 863 17.56 14.64 -9.53
C TRP A 863 16.36 15.55 -9.69
N GLU A 864 16.13 16.44 -8.72
CA GLU A 864 15.02 17.42 -8.68
C GLU A 864 15.17 18.55 -9.70
N LEU A 865 15.88 18.30 -10.81
CA LEU A 865 16.15 19.28 -11.87
C LEU A 865 16.90 20.53 -11.38
N GLN A 866 17.60 20.50 -10.24
CA GLN A 866 18.33 21.67 -9.74
C GLN A 866 19.81 21.63 -10.13
N TYR A 867 20.39 22.77 -10.48
CA TYR A 867 21.85 22.99 -10.48
C TYR A 867 22.36 23.08 -9.03
N PRO A 868 23.64 22.78 -8.76
CA PRO A 868 24.27 23.16 -7.50
C PRO A 868 24.38 24.68 -7.41
N SER A 869 24.26 25.23 -6.21
CA SER A 869 24.52 26.65 -5.98
C SER A 869 25.92 27.03 -6.48
N LYS A 870 25.99 28.16 -7.20
CA LYS A 870 27.25 28.79 -7.63
C LYS A 870 27.66 29.95 -6.74
N ASP A 871 26.99 30.16 -5.61
CA ASP A 871 27.40 31.19 -4.65
C ASP A 871 28.81 30.92 -4.09
N VAL A 872 29.36 31.92 -3.41
CA VAL A 872 30.62 31.81 -2.69
C VAL A 872 30.51 30.68 -1.65
N VAL A 873 31.45 29.75 -1.70
CA VAL A 873 31.57 28.69 -0.71
C VAL A 873 32.29 29.28 0.51
N GLU A 874 31.57 29.36 1.63
CA GLU A 874 32.15 29.80 2.92
C GLU A 874 33.09 28.72 3.49
N MET A 875 34.11 29.13 4.25
CA MET A 875 35.07 28.19 4.85
C MET A 875 34.44 27.33 5.95
N GLU A 876 33.50 27.90 6.70
CA GLU A 876 32.66 27.16 7.65
C GLU A 876 31.32 26.90 6.99
N GLU A 877 30.81 25.68 7.15
CA GLU A 877 29.51 25.28 6.62
C GLU A 877 28.42 25.96 7.46
N THR A 878 27.89 27.09 6.98
CA THR A 878 26.75 27.76 7.62
C THR A 878 25.44 27.13 7.12
N PRO A 879 24.40 27.04 7.97
CA PRO A 879 23.11 26.52 7.52
C PRO A 879 22.61 27.34 6.33
N GLN A 880 22.32 26.67 5.20
CA GLN A 880 21.77 27.33 4.03
C GLN A 880 20.46 28.05 4.40
N GLY A 881 20.40 29.36 4.12
CA GLY A 881 19.19 30.15 4.33
C GLY A 881 18.06 29.74 3.38
N TYR A 882 16.87 30.35 3.54
CA TYR A 882 15.65 30.09 2.74
C TYR A 882 15.81 30.17 1.20
N PHE A 883 16.93 30.72 0.72
CA PHE A 883 17.28 30.86 -0.70
C PHE A 883 18.52 30.05 -1.11
N GLY A 884 19.05 29.19 -0.24
CA GLY A 884 20.21 28.34 -0.49
C GLY A 884 19.84 27.14 -1.36
N GLY A 885 19.90 27.31 -2.68
CA GLY A 885 19.71 26.26 -3.67
C GLY A 885 20.09 26.79 -5.06
N GLY A 886 20.52 25.91 -5.96
CA GLY A 886 20.75 26.34 -7.35
C GLY A 886 19.44 26.39 -8.15
N PHE A 887 19.54 26.89 -9.38
CA PHE A 887 18.37 27.13 -10.23
C PHE A 887 17.90 25.85 -10.92
N MET A 888 16.63 25.83 -11.32
CA MET A 888 16.08 24.71 -12.08
C MET A 888 16.74 24.63 -13.47
N ALA A 889 16.97 23.41 -13.94
CA ALA A 889 17.47 23.09 -15.25
C ALA A 889 16.38 23.25 -16.29
N THR A 890 16.76 23.67 -17.49
CA THR A 890 15.83 23.89 -18.61
C THR A 890 15.56 22.57 -19.33
N PRO A 891 14.44 22.47 -20.08
CA PRO A 891 14.22 21.36 -20.99
C PRO A 891 15.37 21.14 -21.98
N GLY A 892 15.61 19.88 -22.34
CA GLY A 892 16.67 19.46 -23.25
C GLY A 892 17.22 18.07 -22.93
N THR A 893 18.26 17.67 -23.68
CA THR A 893 18.93 16.38 -23.54
C THR A 893 20.02 16.40 -22.47
N TYR A 894 20.05 15.36 -21.63
CA TYR A 894 21.04 15.18 -20.57
C TYR A 894 21.63 13.77 -20.61
N THR A 895 22.81 13.62 -20.01
CA THR A 895 23.46 12.32 -19.78
C THR A 895 23.75 12.10 -18.30
N ALA A 896 23.67 10.86 -17.83
CA ALA A 896 23.99 10.47 -16.47
C ALA A 896 25.02 9.34 -16.44
N THR A 897 25.97 9.40 -15.50
CA THR A 897 27.02 8.39 -15.32
C THR A 897 27.17 8.00 -13.86
N LEU A 898 27.18 6.70 -13.56
CA LEU A 898 27.35 6.15 -12.21
C LEU A 898 28.83 6.06 -11.85
N SER A 899 29.19 6.43 -10.63
CA SER A 899 30.56 6.29 -10.11
C SER A 899 30.55 5.97 -8.61
N LYS A 900 31.54 5.21 -8.14
CA LYS A 900 31.83 5.08 -6.71
C LYS A 900 32.89 6.09 -6.30
N VAL A 901 32.79 6.56 -5.07
CA VAL A 901 33.84 7.31 -4.39
C VAL A 901 34.27 6.52 -3.16
N VAL A 902 35.49 5.98 -3.18
CA VAL A 902 36.05 5.17 -2.09
C VAL A 902 37.39 5.77 -1.70
N ARG A 903 37.52 6.21 -0.44
CA ARG A 903 38.75 6.85 0.08
C ARG A 903 39.26 8.02 -0.77
N GLY A 904 38.32 8.80 -1.31
CA GLY A 904 38.61 9.97 -2.16
C GLY A 904 38.89 9.65 -3.63
N GLU A 905 39.01 8.38 -4.01
CA GLU A 905 39.15 7.97 -5.41
C GLU A 905 37.78 7.83 -6.08
N VAL A 906 37.62 8.44 -7.26
CA VAL A 906 36.40 8.32 -8.06
C VAL A 906 36.63 7.31 -9.18
N THR A 907 35.80 6.26 -9.21
CA THR A 907 35.84 5.24 -10.27
C THR A 907 34.48 5.19 -10.95
N GLN A 908 34.46 5.33 -12.28
CA GLN A 908 33.26 5.16 -13.08
C GLN A 908 32.82 3.69 -13.06
N LEU A 909 31.52 3.48 -12.92
CA LEU A 909 30.89 2.16 -12.79
C LEU A 909 29.96 1.80 -13.94
N SER A 910 29.49 2.78 -14.71
CA SER A 910 28.61 2.58 -15.86
C SER A 910 29.05 3.43 -17.03
N ASP A 911 28.64 3.05 -18.23
CA ASP A 911 28.61 3.98 -19.36
C ASP A 911 27.56 5.09 -19.14
N PRO A 912 27.66 6.23 -19.84
CA PRO A 912 26.65 7.27 -19.78
C PRO A 912 25.31 6.79 -20.38
N VAL A 913 24.21 7.08 -19.69
CA VAL A 913 22.84 6.92 -20.21
C VAL A 913 22.25 8.28 -20.57
N THR A 914 21.47 8.36 -21.65
CA THR A 914 20.85 9.60 -22.15
C THR A 914 19.37 9.65 -21.78
N PHE A 915 18.86 10.83 -21.47
CA PHE A 915 17.44 11.07 -21.16
C PHE A 915 17.01 12.50 -21.48
N GLU A 916 15.70 12.71 -21.62
CA GLU A 916 15.13 14.01 -21.94
C GLU A 916 14.43 14.66 -20.75
N VAL A 917 14.55 15.99 -20.66
CA VAL A 917 13.71 16.84 -19.80
C VAL A 917 12.76 17.62 -20.69
N VAL A 918 11.44 17.43 -20.53
CA VAL A 918 10.40 17.99 -21.40
C VAL A 918 9.38 18.79 -20.61
N PRO A 919 8.82 19.90 -21.14
CA PRO A 919 7.76 20.64 -20.46
C PRO A 919 6.54 19.76 -20.16
N LEU A 920 5.96 19.85 -18.96
CA LEU A 920 4.72 19.13 -18.63
C LEU A 920 3.52 19.64 -19.46
N ARG A 921 3.46 20.96 -19.70
CA ARG A 921 2.39 21.64 -20.45
C ARG A 921 2.94 22.87 -21.16
N ASP A 922 2.24 23.28 -22.22
CA ASP A 922 2.45 24.59 -22.83
C ASP A 922 1.89 25.71 -21.95
N GLY A 923 2.60 26.83 -21.89
CA GLY A 923 2.15 28.03 -21.20
C GLY A 923 1.03 28.73 -21.97
N ALA A 924 0.09 29.34 -21.24
CA ALA A 924 -0.95 30.20 -21.86
C ALA A 924 -0.36 31.47 -22.50
N LEU A 925 0.85 31.86 -22.09
CA LEU A 925 1.64 32.93 -22.67
C LEU A 925 2.99 32.36 -23.07
N GLU A 926 3.56 32.88 -24.14
CA GLU A 926 4.93 32.59 -24.54
C GLU A 926 5.90 33.13 -23.48
N GLY A 927 6.71 32.23 -22.93
CA GLY A 927 7.79 32.55 -21.99
C GLY A 927 9.09 32.88 -22.70
N ALA A 928 10.14 33.13 -21.92
CA ALA A 928 11.49 33.26 -22.44
C ALA A 928 11.99 31.92 -23.01
N SER A 929 12.83 31.99 -24.04
CA SER A 929 13.50 30.80 -24.60
C SER A 929 14.46 30.16 -23.59
N ASN A 930 14.76 28.87 -23.75
CA ASN A 930 15.69 28.17 -22.88
C ASN A 930 17.09 28.83 -22.92
N GLU A 931 17.52 29.31 -24.07
CA GLU A 931 18.78 30.04 -24.25
C GLU A 931 18.80 31.35 -23.46
N GLU A 932 17.68 32.10 -23.45
CA GLU A 932 17.56 33.31 -22.63
C GLU A 932 17.56 33.01 -21.14
N VAL A 933 16.89 31.93 -20.71
CA VAL A 933 16.88 31.49 -19.32
C VAL A 933 18.29 31.09 -18.87
N ILE A 934 19.03 30.33 -19.70
CA ILE A 934 20.42 29.93 -19.43
C ILE A 934 21.32 31.17 -19.33
N ALA A 935 21.25 32.07 -20.30
CA ALA A 935 22.08 33.28 -20.31
C ALA A 935 21.80 34.18 -19.10
N PHE A 936 20.52 34.36 -18.74
CA PHE A 936 20.14 35.14 -17.57
C PHE A 936 20.57 34.47 -16.26
N ARG A 937 20.49 33.14 -16.14
CA ARG A 937 21.01 32.39 -14.99
C ARG A 937 22.49 32.64 -14.79
N GLU A 938 23.30 32.51 -15.84
CA GLU A 938 24.74 32.77 -15.74
C GLU A 938 25.06 34.22 -15.35
N GLU A 939 24.29 35.18 -15.87
CA GLU A 939 24.42 36.58 -15.48
C GLU A 939 24.06 36.81 -14.00
N LEU A 940 22.97 36.20 -13.54
CA LEU A 940 22.49 36.30 -12.17
C LEU A 940 23.48 35.64 -11.18
N GLU A 941 24.01 34.47 -11.51
CA GLU A 941 25.02 33.77 -10.70
C GLU A 941 26.29 34.59 -10.57
N LYS A 942 26.77 35.20 -11.67
CA LYS A 942 27.93 36.12 -11.63
C LYS A 942 27.63 37.32 -10.75
N PHE A 943 26.44 37.93 -10.89
CA PHE A 943 26.04 39.06 -10.05
C PHE A 943 25.93 38.67 -8.57
N GLN A 944 25.36 37.51 -8.25
CA GLN A 944 25.29 36.96 -6.90
C GLN A 944 26.69 36.77 -6.30
N GLN A 945 27.58 36.05 -6.99
CA GLN A 945 28.96 35.84 -6.54
C GLN A 945 29.66 37.16 -6.25
N ASP A 946 29.49 38.13 -7.16
CA ASP A 946 30.12 39.43 -7.06
C ASP A 946 29.61 40.23 -5.85
N LEU A 947 28.29 40.16 -5.62
CA LEU A 947 27.63 40.76 -4.47
C LEU A 947 28.07 40.11 -3.16
N THR A 948 28.11 38.78 -3.11
CA THR A 948 28.53 38.01 -1.92
C THR A 948 29.99 38.30 -1.58
N GLN A 949 30.91 38.25 -2.55
CA GLN A 949 32.33 38.57 -2.32
C GLN A 949 32.52 40.02 -1.84
N THR A 950 31.76 40.95 -2.40
CA THR A 950 31.81 42.37 -1.99
C THR A 950 31.27 42.55 -0.57
N THR A 951 30.20 41.85 -0.23
CA THR A 951 29.61 41.86 1.13
C THR A 951 30.58 41.25 2.15
N ASN A 952 31.23 40.14 1.80
CA ASN A 952 32.26 39.53 2.65
C ASN A 952 33.44 40.48 2.84
N SER A 953 33.89 41.15 1.79
CA SER A 953 34.97 42.16 1.88
C SER A 953 34.59 43.34 2.77
N LEU A 954 33.34 43.82 2.72
CA LEU A 954 32.83 44.86 3.62
C LEU A 954 32.80 44.37 5.08
N GLN A 955 32.32 43.15 5.30
CA GLN A 955 32.25 42.56 6.63
C GLN A 955 33.65 42.35 7.22
N ASP A 956 34.61 41.88 6.42
CA ASP A 956 36.01 41.76 6.80
C ASP A 956 36.62 43.12 7.14
N ALA A 957 36.36 44.15 6.34
CA ALA A 957 36.78 45.52 6.62
C ALA A 957 36.24 46.02 7.98
N MET A 958 34.94 45.80 8.25
CA MET A 958 34.31 46.15 9.52
C MET A 958 34.89 45.36 10.70
N ASN A 959 35.11 44.05 10.51
CA ASN A 959 35.70 43.15 11.51
C ASN A 959 37.15 43.56 11.84
N GLN A 960 37.94 43.90 10.82
CA GLN A 960 39.31 44.39 10.97
C GLN A 960 39.35 45.71 11.73
N VAL A 961 38.46 46.65 11.43
CA VAL A 961 38.37 47.91 12.20
C VAL A 961 37.95 47.64 13.64
N GLY A 962 36.99 46.76 13.89
CA GLY A 962 36.61 46.35 15.25
C GLY A 962 37.76 45.66 16.00
N ALA A 963 38.54 44.82 15.32
CA ALA A 963 39.73 44.17 15.88
C ALA A 963 40.83 45.20 16.19
N MET A 964 41.05 46.17 15.29
CA MET A 964 41.99 47.28 15.50
C MET A 964 41.59 48.15 16.69
N GLN A 965 40.30 48.43 16.90
CA GLN A 965 39.83 49.15 18.09
C GLN A 965 40.13 48.38 19.39
N ARG A 966 39.92 47.05 19.38
CA ARG A 966 40.26 46.18 20.53
C ARG A 966 41.77 46.01 20.74
N ALA A 967 42.56 46.01 19.67
CA ALA A 967 44.01 45.95 19.74
C ALA A 967 44.58 47.27 20.26
N LEU A 968 44.08 48.41 19.78
CA LEU A 968 44.50 49.73 20.22
C LEU A 968 44.20 49.98 21.71
N SER A 969 43.11 49.44 22.26
CA SER A 969 42.84 49.52 23.70
C SER A 969 43.81 48.72 24.58
N ARG A 970 44.68 47.91 23.96
CA ARG A 970 45.75 47.12 24.59
C ARG A 970 47.15 47.61 24.18
N ALA A 971 47.25 48.78 23.54
CA ALA A 971 48.51 49.32 23.04
C ALA A 971 49.34 49.97 24.16
N ASP A 972 50.66 49.97 23.99
CA ASP A 972 51.61 50.54 24.95
C ASP A 972 51.61 52.08 25.00
N GLN A 973 51.08 52.74 23.96
CA GLN A 973 51.04 54.20 23.83
C GLN A 973 49.61 54.73 23.63
N GLU A 974 49.30 55.87 24.28
CA GLU A 974 48.06 56.60 23.98
C GLU A 974 48.12 57.22 22.57
N ALA A 975 47.22 56.79 21.69
CA ALA A 975 47.12 57.28 20.32
C ALA A 975 45.70 57.81 20.00
N PRO A 976 45.29 58.95 20.59
CA PRO A 976 43.94 59.49 20.47
C PRO A 976 43.53 59.79 19.01
N ASP A 977 44.48 60.23 18.17
CA ASP A 977 44.23 60.46 16.74
C ASP A 977 43.92 59.17 15.99
N VAL A 978 44.56 58.05 16.34
CA VAL A 978 44.29 56.72 15.75
C VAL A 978 42.92 56.21 16.20
N TYR A 979 42.54 56.45 17.46
CA TYR A 979 41.22 56.11 17.99
C TYR A 979 40.10 56.86 17.24
N LYS A 980 40.28 58.16 17.01
CA LYS A 980 39.35 59.00 16.24
C LYS A 980 39.20 58.48 14.81
N ARG A 981 40.32 58.25 14.10
CA ARG A 981 40.31 57.73 12.73
C ARG A 981 39.62 56.36 12.64
N LEU A 982 39.89 55.43 13.58
CA LEU A 982 39.22 54.13 13.62
C LEU A 982 37.70 54.26 13.76
N ASN A 983 37.22 55.17 14.61
CA ASN A 983 35.78 55.39 14.76
C ASN A 983 35.15 56.05 13.53
N GLU A 984 35.83 57.03 12.91
CA GLU A 984 35.37 57.64 11.65
C GLU A 984 35.26 56.58 10.53
N THR A 985 36.29 55.75 10.37
CA THR A 985 36.28 54.63 9.41
C THR A 985 35.16 53.64 9.71
N ARG A 986 34.93 53.31 10.99
CA ARG A 986 33.81 52.43 11.39
C ARG A 986 32.44 53.00 10.97
N LEU A 987 32.23 54.31 11.15
CA LEU A 987 30.98 54.96 10.76
C LEU A 987 30.80 54.98 9.24
N GLN A 988 31.86 55.28 8.49
CA GLN A 988 31.83 55.24 7.01
C GLN A 988 31.58 53.84 6.46
N LEU A 989 32.19 52.80 7.06
CA LEU A 989 31.89 51.41 6.69
C LEU A 989 30.44 51.03 7.04
N LYS A 990 29.85 51.59 8.11
CA LYS A 990 28.43 51.41 8.43
C LYS A 990 27.50 52.11 7.43
N GLU A 991 27.86 53.30 6.95
CA GLU A 991 27.14 53.99 5.88
C GLU A 991 27.19 53.18 4.57
N LEU A 992 28.36 52.62 4.23
CA LEU A 992 28.49 51.67 3.12
C LEU A 992 27.60 50.43 3.34
N ASN A 993 27.58 49.87 4.56
CA ASN A 993 26.70 48.76 4.87
C ASN A 993 25.21 49.10 4.71
N GLU A 994 24.81 50.32 5.06
CA GLU A 994 23.44 50.82 4.83
C GLU A 994 23.11 50.95 3.34
N GLN A 995 24.06 51.36 2.49
CA GLN A 995 23.85 51.37 1.03
C GLN A 995 23.67 49.95 0.46
N MET A 996 24.43 48.99 0.97
CA MET A 996 24.38 47.60 0.51
C MET A 996 23.13 46.85 1.00
N ASN A 997 22.81 47.01 2.29
CA ASN A 997 21.80 46.19 2.99
C ASN A 997 20.54 46.96 3.38
N GLY A 998 20.50 48.27 3.20
CA GLY A 998 19.40 49.14 3.64
C GLY A 998 19.56 49.62 5.09
N SER A 999 18.65 50.50 5.51
CA SER A 999 18.69 51.11 6.85
C SER A 999 18.31 50.12 7.95
N GLU A 1000 19.25 49.86 8.87
CA GLU A 1000 19.08 48.96 10.00
C GLU A 1000 17.89 49.37 10.89
N ALA A 1001 17.76 50.68 11.17
CA ALA A 1001 16.70 51.21 12.02
C ALA A 1001 15.30 51.02 11.42
N LYS A 1002 15.16 51.13 10.10
CA LYS A 1002 13.88 50.92 9.40
C LYS A 1002 13.51 49.44 9.37
N GLN A 1003 14.49 48.57 9.14
CA GLN A 1003 14.28 47.11 9.14
C GLN A 1003 13.80 46.58 10.49
N GLN A 1004 14.27 47.16 11.61
CA GLN A 1004 13.82 46.76 12.95
C GLN A 1004 12.31 46.87 13.17
N VAL A 1005 11.62 47.73 12.41
CA VAL A 1005 10.16 47.90 12.48
C VAL A 1005 9.44 47.47 11.20
N GLY A 1006 10.14 46.83 10.26
CA GLY A 1006 9.57 46.41 8.97
C GLY A 1006 9.28 47.55 7.99
N GLN A 1007 9.87 48.73 8.17
CA GLN A 1007 9.71 49.86 7.27
C GLN A 1007 10.61 49.70 6.02
N LEU A 1008 10.08 50.01 4.85
CA LEU A 1008 10.87 50.02 3.59
C LEU A 1008 11.95 51.10 3.64
N GLY A 1009 13.13 50.78 3.10
CA GLY A 1009 14.22 51.74 2.87
C GLY A 1009 13.83 52.83 1.86
N ASP A 1010 14.60 53.93 1.81
CA ASP A 1010 14.33 55.03 0.87
C ASP A 1010 14.70 54.66 -0.57
N GLU A 1011 15.70 53.79 -0.75
CA GLU A 1011 16.16 53.31 -2.06
C GLU A 1011 16.30 51.77 -2.06
N PRO A 1012 15.95 51.08 -3.16
CA PRO A 1012 16.23 49.65 -3.31
C PRO A 1012 17.73 49.38 -3.36
N SER A 1013 18.21 48.39 -2.62
CA SER A 1013 19.62 47.99 -2.66
C SER A 1013 19.91 46.93 -3.73
N ALA A 1014 21.19 46.77 -4.08
CA ALA A 1014 21.66 45.71 -4.98
C ALA A 1014 21.17 44.30 -4.53
N ARG A 1015 21.11 44.05 -3.21
CA ARG A 1015 20.58 42.81 -2.64
C ARG A 1015 19.07 42.64 -2.89
N SER A 1016 18.29 43.71 -2.78
CA SER A 1016 16.85 43.67 -3.10
C SER A 1016 16.60 43.38 -4.59
N ARG A 1017 17.49 43.84 -5.47
CA ARG A 1017 17.41 43.58 -6.92
C ARG A 1017 17.84 42.17 -7.29
N LEU A 1018 18.84 41.61 -6.61
CA LEU A 1018 19.20 40.20 -6.73
C LEU A 1018 17.98 39.30 -6.46
N PHE A 1019 17.20 39.63 -5.42
CA PHE A 1019 15.95 38.92 -5.10
C PHE A 1019 14.93 38.94 -6.24
N VAL A 1020 14.82 40.05 -6.98
CA VAL A 1020 13.96 40.14 -8.17
C VAL A 1020 14.43 39.18 -9.26
N GLY A 1021 15.74 39.07 -9.50
CA GLY A 1021 16.30 38.10 -10.44
C GLY A 1021 16.05 36.64 -10.03
N TYR A 1022 16.14 36.30 -8.74
CA TYR A 1022 15.79 34.96 -8.26
C TYR A 1022 14.36 34.57 -8.61
N ARG A 1023 13.42 35.50 -8.51
CA ARG A 1023 12.01 35.25 -8.83
C ARG A 1023 11.82 34.87 -10.31
N ALA A 1024 12.64 35.38 -11.21
CA ALA A 1024 12.61 35.03 -12.63
C ALA A 1024 12.87 33.53 -12.87
N LEU A 1025 13.79 32.93 -12.10
CA LEU A 1025 14.26 31.56 -12.29
C LEU A 1025 13.57 30.53 -11.40
N ARG A 1026 12.54 30.94 -10.64
CA ARG A 1026 11.65 30.05 -9.88
C ARG A 1026 10.32 29.78 -10.60
N THR A 1027 10.29 30.01 -11.91
CA THR A 1027 9.11 29.82 -12.76
C THR A 1027 9.53 29.12 -14.05
N THR A 1028 8.58 28.51 -14.73
CA THR A 1028 8.77 28.02 -16.09
C THR A 1028 8.67 29.13 -17.16
N TYR A 1029 8.33 30.36 -16.78
CA TYR A 1029 8.19 31.49 -17.71
C TYR A 1029 9.53 32.15 -18.07
N GLY A 1030 10.48 32.15 -17.14
CA GLY A 1030 11.79 32.78 -17.32
C GLY A 1030 11.82 34.31 -17.08
N PRO A 1031 12.92 34.98 -17.45
CA PRO A 1031 13.13 36.40 -17.17
C PRO A 1031 12.31 37.32 -18.08
N THR A 1032 11.62 38.28 -17.45
CA THR A 1032 10.98 39.41 -18.15
C THR A 1032 11.96 40.56 -18.30
N GLU A 1033 11.60 41.56 -19.10
CA GLU A 1033 12.41 42.79 -19.21
C GLU A 1033 12.60 43.49 -17.86
N MET A 1034 11.57 43.47 -17.00
CA MET A 1034 11.68 44.00 -15.63
C MET A 1034 12.75 43.27 -14.82
N HIS A 1035 12.87 41.94 -14.94
CA HIS A 1035 13.92 41.17 -14.27
C HIS A 1035 15.31 41.54 -14.81
N LYS A 1036 15.45 41.66 -16.14
CA LYS A 1036 16.71 42.05 -16.82
C LYS A 1036 17.16 43.45 -16.37
N ASP A 1037 16.25 44.43 -16.36
CA ASP A 1037 16.51 45.80 -15.92
C ASP A 1037 16.89 45.88 -14.43
N ALA A 1038 16.24 45.09 -13.57
CA ALA A 1038 16.56 45.04 -12.15
C ALA A 1038 17.99 44.54 -11.91
N ILE A 1039 18.41 43.47 -12.60
CA ILE A 1039 19.77 42.92 -12.48
C ILE A 1039 20.82 43.85 -13.07
N LYS A 1040 20.54 44.47 -14.22
CA LYS A 1040 21.40 45.49 -14.79
C LYS A 1040 21.63 46.66 -13.82
N THR A 1041 20.56 47.18 -13.24
CA THR A 1041 20.64 48.29 -12.27
C THR A 1041 21.42 47.87 -11.02
N GLY A 1042 21.18 46.66 -10.50
CA GLY A 1042 21.91 46.13 -9.34
C GLY A 1042 23.40 45.97 -9.58
N LYS A 1043 23.81 45.60 -10.80
CA LYS A 1043 25.22 45.53 -11.20
C LYS A 1043 25.88 46.91 -11.25
N GLU A 1044 25.17 47.92 -11.76
CA GLU A 1044 25.65 49.31 -11.79
C GLU A 1044 25.82 49.88 -10.37
N GLU A 1045 24.85 49.64 -9.48
CA GLU A 1045 24.92 50.01 -8.06
C GLU A 1045 26.09 49.32 -7.36
N LEU A 1046 26.27 48.01 -7.56
CA LEU A 1046 27.36 47.23 -6.99
C LEU A 1046 28.73 47.73 -7.48
N ALA A 1047 28.85 48.09 -8.75
CA ALA A 1047 30.08 48.63 -9.31
C ALA A 1047 30.47 49.98 -8.67
N SER A 1048 29.49 50.86 -8.43
CA SER A 1048 29.72 52.12 -7.71
C SER A 1048 30.14 51.86 -6.28
N PHE A 1049 29.43 50.97 -5.58
CA PHE A 1049 29.73 50.60 -4.20
C PHE A 1049 31.15 50.05 -4.03
N LYS A 1050 31.58 49.14 -4.90
CA LYS A 1050 32.91 48.54 -4.88
C LYS A 1050 34.03 49.56 -4.95
N LYS A 1051 33.84 50.59 -5.80
CA LYS A 1051 34.81 51.67 -5.94
C LYS A 1051 34.96 52.49 -4.65
N ASP A 1052 33.91 52.59 -3.86
CA ASP A 1052 33.97 53.26 -2.56
C ASP A 1052 34.56 52.35 -1.48
N LEU A 1053 34.21 51.06 -1.47
CA LEU A 1053 34.80 50.07 -0.56
C LEU A 1053 36.32 49.91 -0.79
N SER A 1054 36.80 49.92 -2.05
CA SER A 1054 38.22 49.73 -2.36
C SER A 1054 39.11 50.81 -1.76
N LYS A 1055 38.59 52.05 -1.62
CA LYS A 1055 39.31 53.14 -0.93
C LYS A 1055 39.65 52.74 0.51
N PHE A 1056 38.74 52.03 1.19
CA PHE A 1056 38.95 51.56 2.54
C PHE A 1056 39.88 50.36 2.61
N THR A 1057 39.63 49.33 1.80
CA THR A 1057 40.37 48.07 1.85
C THR A 1057 41.81 48.21 1.34
N GLU A 1058 42.06 49.04 0.33
CA GLU A 1058 43.39 49.19 -0.28
C GLU A 1058 44.25 50.27 0.40
N ASN A 1059 43.64 51.30 1.01
CA ASN A 1059 44.39 52.45 1.55
C ASN A 1059 44.16 52.64 3.05
N VAL A 1060 42.91 52.92 3.46
CA VAL A 1060 42.61 53.37 4.84
C VAL A 1060 42.90 52.29 5.88
N ILE A 1061 42.48 51.05 5.64
CA ILE A 1061 42.65 49.94 6.58
C ILE A 1061 44.12 49.53 6.73
N PRO A 1062 44.91 49.36 5.65
CA PRO A 1062 46.35 49.12 5.76
C PRO A 1062 47.08 50.21 6.55
N GLU A 1063 46.79 51.48 6.29
CA GLU A 1063 47.37 52.61 7.03
C GLU A 1063 47.01 52.57 8.52
N LEU A 1064 45.74 52.32 8.85
CA LEU A 1064 45.27 52.20 10.23
C LEU A 1064 45.91 51.03 10.95
N LYS A 1065 46.06 49.89 10.28
CA LYS A 1065 46.73 48.71 10.84
C LYS A 1065 48.18 49.02 11.20
N GLN A 1066 48.89 49.73 10.33
CA GLN A 1066 50.26 50.18 10.60
C GLN A 1066 50.32 51.18 11.77
N ALA A 1067 49.40 52.15 11.82
CA ALA A 1067 49.34 53.13 12.91
C ALA A 1067 49.02 52.48 14.27
N VAL A 1068 48.11 51.50 14.30
CA VAL A 1068 47.78 50.71 15.51
C VAL A 1068 48.99 49.89 15.97
N GLN A 1069 49.74 49.27 15.04
CA GLN A 1069 50.98 48.56 15.36
C GLN A 1069 52.07 49.50 15.90
N GLN A 1070 52.23 50.69 15.32
CA GLN A 1070 53.21 51.69 15.80
C GLN A 1070 52.91 52.20 17.21
N ALA A 1071 51.63 52.18 17.63
CA ALA A 1071 51.23 52.48 19.00
C ALA A 1071 51.58 51.37 20.02
N GLY A 1072 52.15 50.25 19.58
CA GLY A 1072 52.50 49.11 20.44
C GLY A 1072 51.34 48.15 20.70
N ALA A 1073 50.32 48.12 19.83
CA ALA A 1073 49.21 47.17 19.98
C ALA A 1073 49.65 45.72 19.66
N PRO A 1074 49.03 44.71 20.31
CA PRO A 1074 49.27 43.30 19.97
C PRO A 1074 48.86 42.98 18.52
N PRO A 1075 49.44 41.94 17.91
CA PRO A 1075 49.11 41.52 16.55
C PRO A 1075 47.65 41.06 16.46
N ILE A 1076 47.02 41.35 15.32
CA ILE A 1076 45.67 40.91 14.97
C ILE A 1076 45.80 39.68 14.07
N GLU A 1077 45.04 38.63 14.36
CA GLU A 1077 44.92 37.43 13.54
C GLU A 1077 44.54 37.80 12.10
N GLN A 1078 45.17 37.15 11.11
CA GLN A 1078 44.88 37.38 9.71
C GLN A 1078 43.93 36.27 9.22
N ASN A 1079 42.82 36.68 8.60
CA ASN A 1079 41.98 35.78 7.82
C ASN A 1079 42.70 35.31 6.56
#